data_AF-A0A151Z5Y9-F1
#
_entry.id   AF-A0A151Z5Y9-F1
#
_cell.length_a   1.000
_cell.length_b   1.000
_cell.length_c   1.000
_cell.angle_alpha   90.00
_cell.angle_beta   90.00
_cell.angle_gamma   90.00
#
_symmetry.space_group_name_H-M   'P 1'
#
loop_
_entity.id
_entity.type
_entity.pdbx_description
1 polymer ?
#
loop_
_entity_poly.entity_id
_entity_poly.type
_entity_poly.pdbx_seq_one_letter_code
_entity_poly.pdbx_strand_id
1 'polypeptide(L)'
;MKSHRFKIIIILFITFSSFLSIFKCSEPINVHLICHSHDDSGWLRTIDEYYEHSVDTIINGVINALLDKNSLNTRKFSWSEIGFLEMWWNRVDDNRRDSLRKLVNEGKFEFINGGWVMNDEACPTPDAVIRQLSIGHKFIRDNFGSQYLPESGWQIDPFGHSNLTPYVQAQMGHKQIILNRLHYDKKEEFKKDKSLIFKWKSNYGPVGDILAYVLDDFYTWPTDLNFDGGYVNANQTAHQMVRTAVYKSGFYKAPHIVFPMGGDFAYAINAQNSFEAMSQVIDVVNFWTSQGKANVNVKFSTLKEFFQETIQWHINNNVEFPSKQGDFFPDAEPYTYWTGYFTSRPILKVRDRNIEDLLRATEIFHSMQNHDHQSTINNAAKNSSFIQHHDAITGTAREEVYQDYLDRLDYAEDELDSVMKKVLESLMNLKPNYILNPIKASSQLVVPPFDFAVPITLVNSLNVKRYEVYNISVRYYDPFFMDPNRCPFDILDKNGLPIQFDCSFRNYGNDQWYKLDFYVEIDPLNIELFVLVPGEHKIIEPTDIVPQELTNNALRVNLKPNGLVDSVVANNQFITLSQEILEYQDYGGAYIFRSGSVKNFTDSLYVYKSFIGQLSQELLLTDATESIQVSIRIFNCPSDELNNKIQFRYQLASHEATQTIVRFNTDIGPLTEFYSDNGLEMISRQPQTVNDIPETKYFPSIQSLMIRNSNGKSLYCNNDRSKGASASINGSMEFAIQRNLLYDDQKGLDIPPRDHSVVNVVSECYANKEYSRHDANQLEHPILGYYITFLSYQILYEADKNYFTIDHSLKTSLEFLSTDYHLPQYIHIMSLEYDFKALCYRMRIMNTNQFHPDEEYHVDISRLFNNKLRISKQLDISLLNDYKLNDISNIKSSNIPFGPTFNIPRFSNNKFTSNSITIKPMEILSFELLKN
;
A
#
# COMPACT_ATOMS: atom_id res chain seq x y z
N MET A 1 -43.99 -74.27 -18.78
CA MET A 1 -42.59 -73.87 -19.09
C MET A 1 -42.41 -72.51 -19.79
N LYS A 2 -43.45 -71.72 -20.09
CA LYS A 2 -43.30 -70.39 -20.74
C LYS A 2 -43.37 -69.16 -19.79
N SER A 3 -43.83 -69.28 -18.53
CA SER A 3 -43.90 -68.11 -17.62
C SER A 3 -42.69 -67.93 -16.68
N HIS A 4 -41.79 -68.91 -16.57
CA HIS A 4 -40.57 -68.77 -15.76
C HIS A 4 -39.39 -68.13 -16.51
N ARG A 5 -39.34 -68.23 -17.85
CA ARG A 5 -38.27 -67.58 -18.63
C ARG A 5 -38.45 -66.05 -18.76
N PHE A 6 -39.68 -65.54 -18.70
CA PHE A 6 -39.94 -64.09 -18.81
C PHE A 6 -39.63 -63.32 -17.51
N LYS A 7 -39.86 -63.92 -16.33
CA LYS A 7 -39.50 -63.31 -15.05
C LYS A 7 -38.00 -63.29 -14.79
N ILE A 8 -37.27 -64.30 -15.26
CA ILE A 8 -35.80 -64.34 -15.14
C ILE A 8 -35.13 -63.31 -16.05
N ILE A 9 -35.66 -63.07 -17.27
CA ILE A 9 -35.12 -62.04 -18.18
C ILE A 9 -35.38 -60.62 -17.65
N ILE A 10 -36.54 -60.34 -17.05
CA ILE A 10 -36.84 -59.02 -16.46
C ILE A 10 -36.02 -58.78 -15.19
N ILE A 11 -35.79 -59.80 -14.35
CA ILE A 11 -34.93 -59.66 -13.17
C ILE A 11 -33.46 -59.50 -13.58
N LEU A 12 -32.99 -60.21 -14.62
CA LEU A 12 -31.65 -59.98 -15.19
C LEU A 12 -31.50 -58.61 -15.86
N PHE A 13 -32.53 -58.08 -16.52
CA PHE A 13 -32.47 -56.72 -17.10
C PHE A 13 -32.50 -55.62 -16.03
N ILE A 14 -33.27 -55.83 -14.96
CA ILE A 14 -33.33 -54.88 -13.83
C ILE A 14 -32.06 -54.96 -13.00
N THR A 15 -31.46 -56.14 -12.79
CA THR A 15 -30.16 -56.27 -12.12
C THR A 15 -28.99 -55.82 -12.99
N PHE A 16 -29.03 -56.01 -14.32
CA PHE A 16 -28.01 -55.48 -15.23
C PHE A 16 -28.11 -53.95 -15.39
N SER A 17 -29.33 -53.39 -15.42
CA SER A 17 -29.56 -51.94 -15.40
C SER A 17 -29.19 -51.31 -14.05
N SER A 18 -29.36 -52.03 -12.93
CA SER A 18 -28.96 -51.53 -11.61
C SER A 18 -27.49 -51.78 -11.27
N PHE A 19 -26.82 -52.74 -11.92
CA PHE A 19 -25.35 -52.88 -11.90
C PHE A 19 -24.66 -51.86 -12.82
N LEU A 20 -25.24 -51.49 -13.97
CA LEU A 20 -24.71 -50.40 -14.80
C LEU A 20 -24.87 -49.01 -14.16
N SER A 21 -25.80 -48.82 -13.23
CA SER A 21 -25.92 -47.57 -12.45
C SER A 21 -25.01 -47.49 -11.23
N ILE A 22 -24.31 -48.58 -10.86
CA ILE A 22 -23.34 -48.60 -9.74
C ILE A 22 -21.90 -48.40 -10.24
N PHE A 23 -21.67 -48.46 -11.55
CA PHE A 23 -20.47 -47.90 -12.20
C PHE A 23 -20.84 -46.65 -12.99
N LYS A 24 -21.42 -45.64 -12.32
CA LYS A 24 -21.08 -44.27 -12.73
C LYS A 24 -19.58 -44.17 -12.45
N CYS A 25 -18.77 -44.30 -13.51
CA CYS A 25 -17.37 -43.93 -13.45
C CYS A 25 -17.33 -42.57 -12.74
N SER A 26 -16.62 -42.47 -11.62
CA SER A 26 -16.40 -41.20 -10.93
C SER A 26 -16.05 -40.17 -11.98
N GLU A 27 -16.69 -38.99 -11.95
CA GLU A 27 -16.43 -37.93 -12.94
C GLU A 27 -14.91 -37.76 -13.14
N PRO A 28 -14.42 -37.67 -14.39
CA PRO A 28 -12.99 -37.59 -14.64
C PRO A 28 -12.41 -36.32 -14.01
N ILE A 29 -11.22 -36.45 -13.43
CA ILE A 29 -10.49 -35.30 -12.88
C ILE A 29 -9.99 -34.44 -14.04
N ASN A 30 -10.33 -33.16 -14.06
CA ASN A 30 -9.91 -32.22 -15.08
C ASN A 30 -8.75 -31.36 -14.53
N VAL A 31 -7.58 -31.53 -15.11
CA VAL A 31 -6.37 -30.78 -14.80
C VAL A 31 -6.26 -29.60 -15.76
N HIS A 32 -6.29 -28.40 -15.20
CA HIS A 32 -6.10 -27.14 -15.91
C HIS A 32 -4.64 -26.72 -15.76
N LEU A 33 -3.88 -26.79 -16.87
CA LEU A 33 -2.51 -26.29 -16.92
C LEU A 33 -2.55 -24.77 -17.08
N ILE A 34 -2.19 -24.05 -16.03
CA ILE A 34 -2.11 -22.59 -16.03
C ILE A 34 -0.65 -22.21 -16.25
N CYS A 35 -0.29 -22.01 -17.52
CA CYS A 35 1.05 -21.59 -17.91
C CYS A 35 1.27 -20.12 -17.56
N HIS A 36 2.33 -19.83 -16.81
CA HIS A 36 2.67 -18.49 -16.34
C HIS A 36 4.18 -18.34 -16.17
N SER A 37 4.68 -17.11 -16.08
CA SER A 37 6.02 -16.81 -15.58
C SER A 37 5.86 -15.82 -14.43
N HIS A 38 6.58 -16.04 -13.34
CA HIS A 38 6.65 -15.11 -12.24
C HIS A 38 7.88 -14.24 -12.44
N ASP A 39 7.68 -12.98 -12.82
CA ASP A 39 8.77 -12.09 -13.21
C ASP A 39 8.88 -10.94 -12.21
N ASP A 40 9.78 -11.09 -11.24
CA ASP A 40 9.99 -10.09 -10.20
C ASP A 40 10.49 -8.77 -10.77
N SER A 41 9.81 -7.70 -10.39
CA SER A 41 10.14 -6.34 -10.80
C SER A 41 11.27 -5.78 -9.92
N GLY A 42 12.36 -6.53 -9.86
CA GLY A 42 13.52 -6.33 -9.00
C GLY A 42 13.50 -7.25 -7.78
N TRP A 43 14.58 -8.00 -7.56
CA TRP A 43 14.74 -8.88 -6.38
C TRP A 43 16.23 -9.26 -6.21
N LEU A 44 16.71 -10.22 -7.02
CA LEU A 44 18.13 -10.59 -7.08
C LEU A 44 18.92 -9.80 -8.13
N ARG A 45 18.21 -9.16 -9.05
CA ARG A 45 18.71 -8.29 -10.12
C ARG A 45 17.81 -7.07 -10.22
N THR A 46 18.30 -6.02 -10.85
CA THR A 46 17.48 -4.82 -11.08
C THR A 46 16.37 -5.12 -12.10
N ILE A 47 15.39 -4.23 -12.18
CA ILE A 47 14.29 -4.35 -13.15
C ILE A 47 14.84 -4.44 -14.58
N ASP A 48 15.76 -3.55 -14.95
CA ASP A 48 16.32 -3.53 -16.31
C ASP A 48 17.19 -4.76 -16.60
N GLU A 49 17.95 -5.27 -15.62
CA GLU A 49 18.72 -6.50 -15.77
C GLU A 49 17.83 -7.74 -15.97
N TYR A 50 16.72 -7.87 -15.23
CA TYR A 50 15.77 -8.95 -15.45
C TYR A 50 15.09 -8.83 -16.81
N TYR A 51 14.77 -7.61 -17.23
CA TYR A 51 14.18 -7.36 -18.53
C TYR A 51 15.10 -7.86 -19.66
N GLU A 52 16.37 -7.45 -19.63
CA GLU A 52 17.36 -7.77 -20.66
C GLU A 52 17.76 -9.25 -20.68
N HIS A 53 17.90 -9.88 -19.52
CA HIS A 53 18.38 -11.27 -19.44
C HIS A 53 17.27 -12.31 -19.61
N SER A 54 16.05 -12.03 -19.16
CA SER A 54 14.99 -13.04 -19.05
C SER A 54 13.70 -12.61 -19.73
N VAL A 55 13.10 -11.49 -19.31
CA VAL A 55 11.70 -11.16 -19.64
C VAL A 55 11.48 -10.96 -21.14
N ASP A 56 12.38 -10.26 -21.85
CA ASP A 56 12.28 -10.12 -23.31
C ASP A 56 12.28 -11.49 -24.02
N THR A 57 13.14 -12.40 -23.57
CA THR A 57 13.23 -13.76 -24.11
C THR A 57 11.96 -14.56 -23.81
N ILE A 58 11.41 -14.45 -22.60
CA ILE A 58 10.18 -15.11 -22.17
C ILE A 58 9.00 -14.67 -23.05
N ILE A 59 8.72 -13.37 -23.11
CA ILE A 59 7.58 -12.84 -23.87
C ILE A 59 7.70 -13.25 -25.34
N ASN A 60 8.90 -13.14 -25.92
CA ASN A 60 9.09 -13.51 -27.32
C ASN A 60 8.95 -15.01 -27.56
N GLY A 61 9.53 -15.84 -26.70
CA GLY A 61 9.43 -17.29 -26.76
C GLY A 61 7.98 -17.75 -26.65
N VAL A 62 7.23 -17.21 -25.69
CA VAL A 62 5.81 -17.53 -25.48
C VAL A 62 4.97 -17.13 -26.69
N ILE A 63 5.11 -15.90 -27.22
CA ILE A 63 4.34 -15.48 -28.41
C ILE A 63 4.60 -16.44 -29.58
N ASN A 64 5.86 -16.83 -29.81
CA ASN A 64 6.21 -17.78 -30.86
C ASN A 64 5.55 -19.14 -30.62
N ALA A 65 5.60 -19.64 -29.39
CA ALA A 65 5.03 -20.93 -29.02
C ALA A 65 3.51 -20.99 -29.14
N LEU A 66 2.81 -19.88 -28.86
CA LEU A 66 1.35 -19.79 -28.99
C LEU A 66 0.88 -19.59 -30.44
N LEU A 67 1.74 -19.07 -31.31
CA LEU A 67 1.48 -18.89 -32.74
C LEU A 67 1.71 -20.16 -33.57
N ASP A 68 2.37 -21.18 -33.02
CA ASP A 68 2.67 -22.42 -33.72
C ASP A 68 1.39 -23.15 -34.15
N LYS A 69 1.14 -23.14 -35.46
CA LYS A 69 -0.05 -23.75 -36.09
C LYS A 69 0.05 -25.27 -36.17
N ASN A 70 1.23 -25.85 -35.95
CA ASN A 70 1.43 -27.29 -35.99
C ASN A 70 1.06 -27.97 -34.66
N SER A 71 0.82 -27.19 -33.60
CA SER A 71 0.40 -27.74 -32.32
C SER A 71 -1.01 -28.31 -32.40
N LEU A 72 -1.17 -29.57 -31.97
CA LEU A 72 -2.48 -30.25 -31.87
C LEU A 72 -3.29 -29.78 -30.66
N ASN A 73 -2.64 -29.16 -29.67
CA ASN A 73 -3.29 -28.61 -28.49
C ASN A 73 -3.37 -27.08 -28.61
N THR A 74 -4.46 -26.49 -28.10
CA THR A 74 -4.56 -25.02 -28.04
C THR A 74 -3.77 -24.51 -26.84
N ARG A 75 -2.48 -24.22 -27.05
CA ARG A 75 -1.57 -23.67 -26.04
C ARG A 75 -2.10 -22.32 -25.52
N LYS A 76 -1.87 -22.05 -24.23
CA LYS A 76 -2.29 -20.83 -23.55
C LYS A 76 -1.23 -20.34 -22.57
N PHE A 77 -1.23 -19.05 -22.26
CA PHE A 77 -0.32 -18.43 -21.31
C PHE A 77 -1.01 -17.28 -20.57
N SER A 78 -0.64 -17.06 -19.31
CA SER A 78 -1.16 -15.99 -18.47
C SER A 78 -0.03 -15.06 -18.02
N TRP A 79 -0.24 -13.75 -18.04
CA TRP A 79 0.75 -12.74 -17.72
C TRP A 79 0.24 -11.74 -16.68
N SER A 80 1.09 -11.38 -15.71
CA SER A 80 0.71 -10.56 -14.56
C SER A 80 1.34 -9.17 -14.56
N GLU A 81 2.67 -9.05 -14.67
CA GLU A 81 3.41 -7.82 -14.41
C GLU A 81 3.44 -6.89 -15.63
N ILE A 82 2.55 -5.90 -15.66
CA ILE A 82 2.38 -5.03 -16.82
C ILE A 82 3.54 -4.04 -17.00
N GLY A 83 4.28 -3.72 -15.95
CA GLY A 83 5.48 -2.89 -16.05
C GLY A 83 6.48 -3.48 -17.06
N PHE A 84 6.78 -4.77 -16.95
CA PHE A 84 7.64 -5.47 -17.91
C PHE A 84 7.02 -5.59 -19.31
N LEU A 85 5.69 -5.80 -19.38
CA LEU A 85 5.03 -5.87 -20.68
C LEU A 85 5.09 -4.53 -21.41
N GLU A 86 4.94 -3.40 -20.72
CA GLU A 86 5.12 -2.08 -21.32
C GLU A 86 6.56 -1.86 -21.78
N MET A 87 7.55 -2.27 -20.97
CA MET A 87 8.97 -2.23 -21.34
C MET A 87 9.23 -2.98 -22.66
N TRP A 88 8.65 -4.18 -22.81
CA TRP A 88 8.71 -4.96 -24.05
C TRP A 88 7.98 -4.26 -25.19
N TRP A 89 6.75 -3.80 -24.92
CA TRP A 89 5.88 -3.15 -25.89
C TRP A 89 6.56 -1.94 -26.54
N ASN A 90 7.26 -1.12 -25.76
CA ASN A 90 7.94 0.07 -26.24
C ASN A 90 9.18 -0.21 -27.10
N ARG A 91 9.74 -1.43 -27.05
CA ARG A 91 10.97 -1.82 -27.76
C ARG A 91 10.75 -2.65 -29.03
N VAL A 92 9.60 -3.32 -29.17
CA VAL A 92 9.28 -4.14 -30.35
C VAL A 92 8.53 -3.37 -31.45
N ASP A 93 8.52 -3.93 -32.67
CA ASP A 93 7.78 -3.37 -33.80
C ASP A 93 6.27 -3.66 -33.76
N ASP A 94 5.51 -3.00 -34.64
CA ASP A 94 4.05 -3.14 -34.69
C ASP A 94 3.59 -4.54 -35.11
N ASN A 95 4.34 -5.26 -35.95
CA ASN A 95 4.00 -6.64 -36.32
C ASN A 95 4.03 -7.57 -35.10
N ARG A 96 4.99 -7.34 -34.22
CA ARG A 96 5.14 -8.10 -32.98
C ARG A 96 4.07 -7.76 -31.97
N ARG A 97 3.73 -6.47 -31.82
CA ARG A 97 2.58 -6.02 -31.02
C ARG A 97 1.27 -6.62 -31.52
N ASP A 98 1.06 -6.64 -32.84
CA ASP A 98 -0.12 -7.23 -33.47
C ASP A 98 -0.21 -8.74 -33.27
N SER A 99 0.94 -9.42 -33.21
CA SER A 99 1.00 -10.83 -32.86
C SER A 99 0.46 -11.09 -31.45
N LEU A 100 0.86 -10.27 -30.48
CA LEU A 100 0.33 -10.36 -29.11
C LEU A 100 -1.17 -10.01 -29.07
N ARG A 101 -1.59 -8.91 -29.71
CA ARG A 101 -3.02 -8.54 -29.81
C ARG A 101 -3.86 -9.68 -30.37
N LYS A 102 -3.37 -10.34 -31.42
CA LYS A 102 -4.02 -11.51 -32.00
C LYS A 102 -4.17 -12.65 -31.00
N LEU A 103 -3.13 -12.99 -30.24
CA LEU A 103 -3.18 -14.05 -29.23
C LEU A 103 -4.15 -13.74 -28.09
N VAL A 104 -4.21 -12.48 -27.66
CA VAL A 104 -5.20 -11.98 -26.69
C VAL A 104 -6.61 -12.12 -27.26
N ASN A 105 -6.83 -11.69 -28.50
CA ASN A 105 -8.13 -11.80 -29.18
C ASN A 105 -8.58 -13.27 -29.36
N GLU A 106 -7.64 -14.19 -29.59
CA GLU A 106 -7.88 -15.63 -29.68
C GLU A 106 -8.07 -16.32 -28.32
N GLY A 107 -7.88 -15.61 -27.20
CA GLY A 107 -7.98 -16.19 -25.85
C GLY A 107 -6.86 -17.18 -25.51
N LYS A 108 -5.71 -17.05 -26.18
CA LYS A 108 -4.48 -17.83 -25.92
C LYS A 108 -3.54 -17.12 -24.96
N PHE A 109 -3.62 -15.80 -24.87
CA PHE A 109 -2.86 -15.00 -23.91
C PHE A 109 -3.86 -14.27 -23.00
N GLU A 110 -3.80 -14.53 -21.69
CA GLU A 110 -4.68 -13.94 -20.67
C GLU A 110 -3.90 -12.98 -19.78
N PHE A 111 -4.43 -11.78 -19.56
CA PHE A 111 -3.95 -10.92 -18.49
C PHE A 111 -4.60 -11.34 -17.16
N ILE A 112 -3.78 -11.56 -16.13
CA ILE A 112 -4.20 -11.92 -14.77
C ILE A 112 -3.58 -10.91 -13.80
N ASN A 113 -4.27 -10.50 -12.74
CA ASN A 113 -3.92 -9.33 -11.90
C ASN A 113 -3.84 -8.02 -12.70
N GLY A 114 -2.85 -7.89 -13.58
CA GLY A 114 -2.69 -6.81 -14.55
C GLY A 114 -2.23 -5.50 -13.95
N GLY A 115 -1.71 -5.53 -12.73
CA GLY A 115 -1.05 -4.37 -12.14
C GLY A 115 0.29 -4.06 -12.79
N TRP A 116 0.83 -2.89 -12.47
CA TRP A 116 2.20 -2.56 -12.83
C TRP A 116 3.18 -3.62 -12.31
N VAL A 117 2.92 -4.09 -11.08
CA VAL A 117 3.64 -5.16 -10.38
C VAL A 117 2.65 -6.08 -9.65
N MET A 118 3.12 -7.25 -9.22
CA MET A 118 2.46 -8.01 -8.15
C MET A 118 2.85 -7.39 -6.81
N ASN A 119 1.93 -6.62 -6.22
CA ASN A 119 2.23 -5.82 -5.04
C ASN A 119 2.32 -6.63 -3.74
N ASP A 120 3.13 -6.17 -2.79
CA ASP A 120 3.02 -6.57 -1.38
C ASP A 120 1.63 -6.22 -0.82
N GLU A 121 1.19 -6.95 0.21
CA GLU A 121 -0.09 -6.76 0.87
C GLU A 121 0.04 -6.25 2.32
N ALA A 122 1.26 -6.17 2.87
CA ALA A 122 1.49 -5.76 4.27
C ALA A 122 1.97 -4.32 4.45
N CYS A 123 2.81 -3.81 3.53
CA CYS A 123 3.51 -2.55 3.68
C CYS A 123 2.96 -1.38 2.84
N PRO A 124 2.36 -1.56 1.64
CA PRO A 124 1.78 -0.48 0.83
C PRO A 124 0.58 0.22 1.46
N THR A 125 0.31 1.47 1.07
CA THR A 125 -1.00 2.10 1.35
C THR A 125 -2.05 1.65 0.33
N PRO A 126 -3.36 1.75 0.65
CA PRO A 126 -4.42 1.46 -0.32
C PRO A 126 -4.32 2.32 -1.58
N ASP A 127 -3.92 3.59 -1.45
CA ASP A 127 -3.73 4.49 -2.59
C ASP A 127 -2.68 3.97 -3.56
N ALA A 128 -1.52 3.55 -3.04
CA ALA A 128 -0.42 3.02 -3.85
C ALA A 128 -0.80 1.70 -4.55
N VAL A 129 -1.51 0.80 -3.85
CA VAL A 129 -2.03 -0.45 -4.43
C VAL A 129 -3.04 -0.16 -5.54
N ILE A 130 -4.01 0.73 -5.31
CA ILE A 130 -5.00 1.08 -6.34
C ILE A 130 -4.30 1.74 -7.54
N ARG A 131 -3.34 2.63 -7.29
CA ARG A 131 -2.60 3.35 -8.35
C ARG A 131 -1.83 2.41 -9.25
N GLN A 132 -1.01 1.52 -8.69
CA GLN A 132 -0.20 0.61 -9.50
C GLN A 132 -1.09 -0.34 -10.32
N LEU A 133 -2.21 -0.82 -9.74
CA LEU A 133 -3.19 -1.64 -10.47
C LEU A 133 -3.84 -0.83 -11.60
N SER A 134 -4.21 0.42 -11.33
CA SER A 134 -4.84 1.32 -12.31
C SER A 134 -3.92 1.64 -13.49
N ILE A 135 -2.62 1.84 -13.25
CA ILE A 135 -1.65 2.10 -14.32
C ILE A 135 -1.53 0.88 -15.24
N GLY A 136 -1.41 -0.32 -14.69
CA GLY A 136 -1.37 -1.56 -15.47
C GLY A 136 -2.67 -1.81 -16.25
N HIS A 137 -3.83 -1.66 -15.60
CA HIS A 137 -5.14 -1.79 -16.25
C HIS A 137 -5.34 -0.75 -17.35
N LYS A 138 -4.84 0.47 -17.17
CA LYS A 138 -4.89 1.52 -18.19
C LYS A 138 -4.09 1.12 -19.42
N PHE A 139 -2.88 0.58 -19.23
CA PHE A 139 -2.07 0.07 -20.34
C PHE A 139 -2.81 -1.03 -21.10
N ILE A 140 -3.41 -2.00 -20.40
CA ILE A 140 -4.19 -3.08 -21.03
C ILE A 140 -5.37 -2.52 -21.83
N ARG A 141 -6.17 -1.65 -21.21
CA ARG A 141 -7.35 -1.03 -21.82
C ARG A 141 -6.98 -0.23 -23.08
N ASP A 142 -5.93 0.58 -23.00
CA ASP A 142 -5.56 1.50 -24.08
C ASP A 142 -4.92 0.74 -25.27
N ASN A 143 -4.29 -0.43 -25.07
CA ASN A 143 -3.60 -1.18 -26.13
C ASN A 143 -4.36 -2.41 -26.67
N PHE A 144 -5.24 -3.01 -25.86
CA PHE A 144 -5.97 -4.25 -26.17
C PHE A 144 -7.49 -4.05 -26.12
N GLY A 145 -7.99 -3.19 -25.23
CA GLY A 145 -9.42 -2.88 -25.04
C GLY A 145 -9.97 -3.32 -23.69
N SER A 146 -11.03 -2.66 -23.23
CA SER A 146 -11.62 -2.87 -21.89
C SER A 146 -12.16 -4.28 -21.64
N GLN A 147 -12.47 -5.04 -22.69
CA GLN A 147 -12.94 -6.43 -22.59
C GLN A 147 -11.84 -7.43 -22.20
N TYR A 148 -10.57 -7.01 -22.25
CA TYR A 148 -9.41 -7.82 -21.87
C TYR A 148 -8.82 -7.42 -20.52
N LEU A 149 -9.50 -6.53 -19.78
CA LEU A 149 -9.14 -6.29 -18.39
C LEU A 149 -9.23 -7.59 -17.58
N PRO A 150 -8.29 -7.84 -16.66
CA PRO A 150 -8.24 -9.09 -15.91
C PRO A 150 -9.53 -9.37 -15.13
N GLU A 151 -10.03 -10.60 -15.23
CA GLU A 151 -11.13 -11.08 -14.37
C GLU A 151 -10.62 -11.82 -13.13
N SER A 152 -9.32 -12.16 -13.09
CA SER A 152 -8.70 -12.95 -12.03
C SER A 152 -7.50 -12.24 -11.45
N GLY A 153 -7.49 -12.00 -10.14
CA GLY A 153 -6.29 -11.59 -9.41
C GLY A 153 -5.29 -12.74 -9.29
N TRP A 154 -4.01 -12.40 -9.18
CA TRP A 154 -2.91 -13.35 -9.10
C TRP A 154 -1.88 -12.83 -8.09
N GLN A 155 -2.00 -13.27 -6.85
CA GLN A 155 -1.14 -12.90 -5.71
C GLN A 155 -0.49 -14.17 -5.17
N ILE A 156 0.43 -14.72 -5.96
CA ILE A 156 1.09 -15.99 -5.64
C ILE A 156 2.32 -15.84 -4.75
N ASP A 157 2.88 -14.64 -4.66
CA ASP A 157 4.13 -14.39 -3.96
C ASP A 157 4.16 -13.32 -2.85
N PRO A 158 3.13 -12.50 -2.59
CA PRO A 158 3.09 -11.69 -1.37
C PRO A 158 3.16 -12.55 -0.10
N PHE A 159 3.91 -12.11 0.90
CA PHE A 159 4.24 -12.90 2.10
C PHE A 159 3.13 -12.82 3.17
N GLY A 160 1.97 -13.39 2.83
CA GLY A 160 0.71 -13.24 3.55
C GLY A 160 -0.24 -12.31 2.79
N HIS A 161 -1.53 -12.36 3.13
CA HIS A 161 -2.56 -11.69 2.34
C HIS A 161 -3.48 -10.82 3.20
N SER A 162 -3.71 -9.58 2.76
CA SER A 162 -4.53 -8.58 3.44
C SER A 162 -6.01 -8.75 3.16
N ASN A 163 -6.86 -8.45 4.13
CA ASN A 163 -8.31 -8.37 3.93
C ASN A 163 -8.75 -7.12 3.12
N LEU A 164 -7.83 -6.20 2.80
CA LEU A 164 -8.04 -5.13 1.82
C LEU A 164 -8.12 -5.67 0.39
N THR A 165 -7.30 -6.66 0.07
CA THR A 165 -7.13 -7.26 -1.26
C THR A 165 -8.43 -7.71 -1.91
N PRO A 166 -9.32 -8.49 -1.26
CA PRO A 166 -10.57 -8.91 -1.89
C PRO A 166 -11.43 -7.71 -2.29
N TYR A 167 -11.48 -6.66 -1.46
CA TYR A 167 -12.24 -5.46 -1.74
C TYR A 167 -11.68 -4.69 -2.94
N VAL A 168 -10.38 -4.35 -2.92
CA VAL A 168 -9.75 -3.59 -4.01
C VAL A 168 -9.89 -4.33 -5.34
N GLN A 169 -9.55 -5.61 -5.37
CA GLN A 169 -9.62 -6.44 -6.57
C GLN A 169 -11.07 -6.53 -7.10
N ALA A 170 -12.06 -6.75 -6.22
CA ALA A 170 -13.47 -6.79 -6.58
C ALA A 170 -13.97 -5.45 -7.13
N GLN A 171 -13.59 -4.33 -6.50
CA GLN A 171 -13.97 -2.99 -6.95
C GLN A 171 -13.29 -2.59 -8.28
N MET A 172 -12.21 -3.27 -8.67
CA MET A 172 -11.57 -3.15 -9.99
C MET A 172 -12.09 -4.16 -11.03
N GLY A 173 -13.10 -4.95 -10.68
CA GLY A 173 -13.79 -5.86 -11.62
C GLY A 173 -13.31 -7.31 -11.61
N HIS A 174 -12.34 -7.67 -10.76
CA HIS A 174 -11.94 -9.07 -10.58
C HIS A 174 -13.04 -9.86 -9.90
N LYS A 175 -13.28 -11.09 -10.36
CA LYS A 175 -14.32 -12.00 -9.84
C LYS A 175 -13.73 -13.09 -8.93
N GLN A 176 -12.45 -13.36 -9.12
CA GLN A 176 -11.71 -14.40 -8.43
C GLN A 176 -10.26 -13.98 -8.19
N ILE A 177 -9.59 -14.66 -7.29
CA ILE A 177 -8.17 -14.43 -6.99
C ILE A 177 -7.47 -15.75 -6.65
N ILE A 178 -6.23 -15.90 -7.10
CA ILE A 178 -5.32 -16.97 -6.68
C ILE A 178 -4.37 -16.43 -5.61
N LEU A 179 -4.23 -17.19 -4.52
CA LEU A 179 -3.37 -16.94 -3.37
C LEU A 179 -2.43 -18.14 -3.15
N ASN A 180 -1.36 -17.96 -2.40
CA ASN A 180 -0.44 -19.07 -2.11
C ASN A 180 0.16 -19.05 -0.70
N ARG A 181 0.79 -17.94 -0.29
CA ARG A 181 1.57 -17.86 0.95
C ARG A 181 0.66 -17.57 2.14
N LEU A 182 0.37 -18.62 2.88
CA LEU A 182 -0.43 -18.61 4.10
C LEU A 182 0.29 -19.43 5.14
N HIS A 183 0.05 -19.11 6.41
CA HIS A 183 0.48 -19.92 7.55
C HIS A 183 0.24 -21.42 7.30
N TYR A 184 1.29 -22.24 7.41
CA TYR A 184 1.28 -23.66 7.02
C TYR A 184 0.11 -24.46 7.62
N ASP A 185 -0.19 -24.26 8.92
CA ASP A 185 -1.34 -24.93 9.57
C ASP A 185 -2.69 -24.58 8.92
N LYS A 186 -2.88 -23.34 8.45
CA LYS A 186 -4.10 -22.92 7.77
C LYS A 186 -4.23 -23.56 6.39
N LYS A 187 -3.12 -23.67 5.66
CA LYS A 187 -3.09 -24.35 4.36
C LYS A 187 -3.46 -25.82 4.50
N GLU A 188 -2.93 -26.49 5.53
CA GLU A 188 -3.28 -27.89 5.85
C GLU A 188 -4.72 -28.07 6.34
N GLU A 189 -5.25 -27.14 7.15
CA GLU A 189 -6.67 -27.07 7.51
C GLU A 189 -7.55 -27.00 6.24
N PHE A 190 -7.20 -26.12 5.30
CA PHE A 190 -8.00 -25.91 4.09
C PHE A 190 -7.99 -27.13 3.16
N LYS A 191 -6.86 -27.85 3.07
CA LYS A 191 -6.78 -29.13 2.34
C LYS A 191 -7.69 -30.20 2.95
N LYS A 192 -7.62 -30.39 4.28
CA LYS A 192 -8.40 -31.40 5.00
C LYS A 192 -9.90 -31.15 4.86
N ASP A 193 -10.31 -29.88 4.96
CA ASP A 193 -11.71 -29.47 4.89
C ASP A 193 -12.24 -29.29 3.45
N LYS A 194 -11.38 -29.50 2.45
CA LYS A 194 -11.67 -29.23 1.04
C LYS A 194 -12.20 -27.81 0.82
N SER A 195 -11.54 -26.85 1.46
CA SER A 195 -11.92 -25.43 1.51
C SER A 195 -10.86 -24.48 0.96
N LEU A 196 -9.93 -24.99 0.12
CA LEU A 196 -8.95 -24.18 -0.61
C LEU A 196 -9.61 -23.18 -1.58
N ILE A 197 -10.82 -23.50 -2.06
CA ILE A 197 -11.65 -22.57 -2.84
C ILE A 197 -12.78 -22.08 -1.95
N PHE A 198 -12.87 -20.77 -1.73
CA PHE A 198 -13.82 -20.17 -0.80
C PHE A 198 -14.25 -18.77 -1.23
N LYS A 199 -15.43 -18.35 -0.77
CA LYS A 199 -15.85 -16.95 -0.84
C LYS A 199 -15.09 -16.17 0.22
N TRP A 200 -14.15 -15.33 -0.19
CA TRP A 200 -13.45 -14.43 0.71
C TRP A 200 -14.32 -13.21 0.94
N LYS A 201 -14.82 -13.11 2.17
CA LYS A 201 -15.74 -12.07 2.61
C LYS A 201 -14.97 -10.81 2.93
N SER A 202 -15.37 -9.72 2.28
CA SER A 202 -14.87 -8.40 2.62
C SER A 202 -15.59 -7.88 3.87
N ASN A 203 -14.87 -7.11 4.68
CA ASN A 203 -15.46 -6.36 5.79
C ASN A 203 -16.41 -5.24 5.31
N TYR A 204 -16.35 -4.88 4.02
CA TYR A 204 -17.12 -3.81 3.40
C TYR A 204 -18.41 -4.31 2.72
N GLY A 205 -18.84 -5.50 3.12
CA GLY A 205 -20.06 -6.15 2.63
C GLY A 205 -19.88 -6.88 1.30
N PRO A 206 -20.98 -7.43 0.76
CA PRO A 206 -20.94 -8.34 -0.40
C PRO A 206 -20.33 -7.74 -1.67
N VAL A 207 -20.26 -6.42 -1.77
CA VAL A 207 -19.68 -5.70 -2.91
C VAL A 207 -18.17 -5.91 -3.03
N GLY A 208 -17.50 -6.22 -1.92
CA GLY A 208 -16.07 -6.54 -1.87
C GLY A 208 -15.76 -8.03 -1.84
N ASP A 209 -16.77 -8.90 -1.89
CA ASP A 209 -16.55 -10.35 -1.84
C ASP A 209 -15.89 -10.83 -3.14
N ILE A 210 -14.97 -11.79 -3.03
CA ILE A 210 -14.32 -12.43 -4.19
C ILE A 210 -14.17 -13.95 -3.99
N LEU A 211 -14.11 -14.71 -5.08
CA LEU A 211 -13.85 -16.15 -5.00
C LEU A 211 -12.32 -16.38 -4.94
N ALA A 212 -11.82 -16.79 -3.78
CA ALA A 212 -10.41 -17.07 -3.59
C ALA A 212 -10.10 -18.55 -3.81
N TYR A 213 -8.93 -18.82 -4.37
CA TYR A 213 -8.31 -20.15 -4.46
C TYR A 213 -6.91 -20.07 -3.88
N VAL A 214 -6.67 -20.80 -2.79
CA VAL A 214 -5.31 -21.00 -2.24
C VAL A 214 -4.69 -22.20 -2.95
N LEU A 215 -3.54 -22.01 -3.59
CA LEU A 215 -2.76 -23.10 -4.19
C LEU A 215 -2.49 -24.18 -3.14
N ASP A 216 -2.67 -25.47 -3.46
CA ASP A 216 -2.44 -26.53 -2.46
C ASP A 216 -0.97 -26.69 -2.09
N ASP A 217 -0.04 -26.34 -2.97
CA ASP A 217 1.39 -26.55 -2.75
C ASP A 217 2.16 -25.24 -2.91
N PHE A 218 2.84 -25.04 -4.03
CA PHE A 218 3.53 -23.81 -4.39
C PHE A 218 3.08 -23.32 -5.78
N TYR A 219 3.54 -22.15 -6.22
CA TYR A 219 3.16 -21.57 -7.51
C TYR A 219 4.02 -22.03 -8.69
N THR A 220 5.05 -22.83 -8.43
CA THR A 220 5.89 -23.42 -9.47
C THR A 220 5.25 -24.67 -10.07
N TRP A 221 5.89 -25.22 -11.10
CA TRP A 221 5.62 -26.56 -11.62
C TRP A 221 5.44 -27.57 -10.47
N PRO A 222 4.39 -28.42 -10.48
CA PRO A 222 4.27 -29.46 -9.47
C PRO A 222 5.53 -30.32 -9.43
N THR A 223 5.91 -30.78 -8.24
CA THR A 223 7.07 -31.66 -8.05
C THR A 223 7.05 -32.82 -9.05
N ASP A 224 8.22 -33.07 -9.67
CA ASP A 224 8.44 -34.04 -10.75
C ASP A 224 7.78 -33.72 -12.12
N LEU A 225 7.14 -32.56 -12.28
CA LEU A 225 6.51 -32.11 -13.52
C LEU A 225 7.11 -30.79 -14.05
N ASN A 226 8.44 -30.65 -13.99
CA ASN A 226 9.13 -29.51 -14.57
C ASN A 226 9.31 -29.69 -16.09
N PHE A 227 8.79 -28.74 -16.87
CA PHE A 227 8.86 -28.73 -18.33
C PHE A 227 9.79 -27.64 -18.88
N ASP A 228 10.50 -26.90 -18.03
CA ASP A 228 11.35 -25.80 -18.50
C ASP A 228 12.51 -26.33 -19.37
N GLY A 229 12.72 -25.73 -20.53
CA GLY A 229 13.65 -26.21 -21.56
C GLY A 229 13.22 -27.46 -22.36
N GLY A 230 12.18 -28.17 -21.91
CA GLY A 230 11.36 -29.09 -22.71
C GLY A 230 11.92 -30.48 -23.02
N TYR A 231 12.68 -31.09 -22.12
CA TYR A 231 13.06 -32.50 -22.26
C TYR A 231 12.48 -33.37 -21.15
N VAL A 232 11.46 -34.18 -21.50
CA VAL A 232 10.79 -35.11 -20.57
C VAL A 232 10.56 -36.47 -21.22
N ASN A 233 10.48 -37.54 -20.42
CA ASN A 233 9.99 -38.82 -20.89
C ASN A 233 8.46 -38.83 -20.81
N ALA A 234 7.78 -38.60 -21.95
CA ALA A 234 6.34 -38.38 -21.98
C ALA A 234 5.51 -39.46 -21.25
N ASN A 235 5.88 -40.75 -21.37
CA ASN A 235 5.16 -41.83 -20.68
C ASN A 235 5.39 -41.81 -19.16
N GLN A 236 6.63 -41.62 -18.71
CA GLN A 236 6.95 -41.54 -17.29
C GLN A 236 6.30 -40.31 -16.63
N THR A 237 6.41 -39.17 -17.30
CA THR A 237 5.83 -37.90 -16.85
C THR A 237 4.30 -37.95 -16.88
N ALA A 238 3.68 -38.63 -17.85
CA ALA A 238 2.23 -38.86 -17.85
C ALA A 238 1.78 -39.69 -16.63
N HIS A 239 2.54 -40.72 -16.23
CA HIS A 239 2.25 -41.47 -15.00
C HIS A 239 2.35 -40.59 -13.75
N GLN A 240 3.39 -39.74 -13.67
CA GLN A 240 3.55 -38.79 -12.57
C GLN A 240 2.38 -37.79 -12.55
N MET A 241 2.00 -37.24 -13.70
CA MET A 241 0.88 -36.30 -13.83
C MET A 241 -0.44 -36.90 -13.37
N VAL A 242 -0.76 -38.13 -13.80
CA VAL A 242 -1.98 -38.85 -13.35
C VAL A 242 -1.94 -39.09 -11.83
N ARG A 243 -0.79 -39.52 -11.29
CA ARG A 243 -0.63 -39.75 -9.85
C ARG A 243 -0.83 -38.47 -9.04
N THR A 244 -0.18 -37.39 -9.44
CA THR A 244 -0.30 -36.07 -8.80
C THR A 244 -1.71 -35.54 -8.90
N ALA A 245 -2.39 -35.71 -10.04
CA ALA A 245 -3.78 -35.28 -10.22
C ALA A 245 -4.73 -36.03 -9.28
N VAL A 246 -4.59 -37.36 -9.18
CA VAL A 246 -5.39 -38.17 -8.25
C VAL A 246 -5.14 -37.76 -6.80
N TYR A 247 -3.88 -37.55 -6.41
CA TYR A 247 -3.53 -37.09 -5.07
C TYR A 247 -4.15 -35.72 -4.75
N LYS A 248 -3.91 -34.72 -5.60
CA LYS A 248 -4.40 -33.35 -5.41
C LYS A 248 -5.92 -33.26 -5.46
N SER A 249 -6.61 -34.10 -6.24
CA SER A 249 -8.08 -34.16 -6.29
C SER A 249 -8.72 -34.41 -4.92
N GLY A 250 -7.99 -35.03 -3.98
CA GLY A 250 -8.45 -35.24 -2.61
C GLY A 250 -8.73 -33.95 -1.84
N PHE A 251 -8.10 -32.83 -2.21
CA PHE A 251 -8.21 -31.53 -1.54
C PHE A 251 -9.37 -30.66 -2.03
N TYR A 252 -10.08 -31.08 -3.07
CA TYR A 252 -11.12 -30.28 -3.72
C TYR A 252 -12.47 -31.00 -3.71
N LYS A 253 -13.55 -30.21 -3.73
CA LYS A 253 -14.91 -30.73 -3.87
C LYS A 253 -15.23 -31.04 -5.35
N ALA A 254 -14.91 -30.09 -6.23
CA ALA A 254 -15.07 -30.22 -7.67
C ALA A 254 -13.92 -31.02 -8.29
N PRO A 255 -14.15 -31.79 -9.38
CA PRO A 255 -13.11 -32.53 -10.09
C PRO A 255 -12.33 -31.62 -11.06
N HIS A 256 -12.04 -30.38 -10.65
CA HIS A 256 -11.25 -29.40 -11.40
C HIS A 256 -10.09 -28.95 -10.54
N ILE A 257 -8.86 -29.12 -11.03
CA ILE A 257 -7.63 -28.77 -10.30
C ILE A 257 -6.71 -27.92 -11.17
N VAL A 258 -6.06 -26.93 -10.56
CA VAL A 258 -5.05 -26.08 -11.20
C VAL A 258 -3.68 -26.71 -11.01
N PHE A 259 -2.95 -26.90 -12.11
CA PHE A 259 -1.51 -27.12 -12.06
C PHE A 259 -0.84 -25.84 -12.57
N PRO A 260 -0.18 -25.07 -11.69
CA PRO A 260 0.68 -23.98 -12.13
C PRO A 260 1.80 -24.55 -12.99
N MET A 261 1.95 -24.06 -14.22
CA MET A 261 2.96 -24.51 -15.17
C MET A 261 3.92 -23.36 -15.42
N GLY A 262 4.71 -23.02 -14.41
CA GLY A 262 5.53 -21.82 -14.36
C GLY A 262 6.39 -21.75 -13.10
N GLY A 263 6.85 -20.55 -12.78
CA GLY A 263 7.75 -20.25 -11.67
C GLY A 263 8.58 -19.01 -12.00
N ASP A 264 9.55 -18.70 -11.13
CA ASP A 264 10.44 -17.55 -11.28
C ASP A 264 11.14 -17.60 -12.65
N PHE A 265 10.86 -16.60 -13.50
CA PHE A 265 11.44 -16.44 -14.84
C PHE A 265 11.37 -17.70 -15.73
N ALA A 266 10.34 -18.53 -15.54
CA ALA A 266 10.13 -19.74 -16.33
C ALA A 266 9.98 -19.41 -17.83
N TYR A 267 10.23 -20.39 -18.70
CA TYR A 267 10.18 -20.25 -20.17
C TYR A 267 11.31 -19.41 -20.79
N ALA A 268 12.23 -18.84 -20.00
CA ALA A 268 13.39 -18.11 -20.49
C ALA A 268 14.38 -19.00 -21.26
N ILE A 269 14.48 -20.29 -20.90
CA ILE A 269 15.39 -21.24 -21.57
C ILE A 269 14.91 -21.53 -22.99
N ASN A 270 13.69 -22.07 -23.12
CA ASN A 270 13.06 -22.35 -24.41
C ASN A 270 11.55 -22.61 -24.25
N ALA A 271 10.74 -21.57 -24.42
CA ALA A 271 9.29 -21.67 -24.31
C ALA A 271 8.67 -22.70 -25.28
N GLN A 272 9.14 -22.75 -26.54
CA GLN A 272 8.60 -23.68 -27.55
C GLN A 272 8.76 -25.14 -27.10
N ASN A 273 9.96 -25.52 -26.66
CA ASN A 273 10.23 -26.88 -26.20
C ASN A 273 9.38 -27.22 -24.97
N SER A 274 9.21 -26.29 -24.02
CA SER A 274 8.37 -26.50 -22.85
C SER A 274 6.91 -26.80 -23.23
N PHE A 275 6.36 -26.02 -24.17
CA PHE A 275 5.01 -26.26 -24.68
C PHE A 275 4.89 -27.56 -25.48
N GLU A 276 5.90 -27.94 -26.27
CA GLU A 276 5.93 -29.22 -26.97
C GLU A 276 5.96 -30.41 -26.00
N ALA A 277 6.81 -30.36 -24.98
CA ALA A 277 6.91 -31.39 -23.96
C ALA A 277 5.59 -31.56 -23.19
N MET A 278 4.95 -30.46 -22.80
CA MET A 278 3.61 -30.49 -22.18
C MET A 278 2.57 -31.09 -23.13
N SER A 279 2.58 -30.70 -24.41
CA SER A 279 1.66 -31.22 -25.44
C SER A 279 1.76 -32.74 -25.57
N GLN A 280 2.99 -33.28 -25.64
CA GLN A 280 3.23 -34.72 -25.70
C GLN A 280 2.68 -35.47 -24.47
N VAL A 281 2.87 -34.91 -23.27
CA VAL A 281 2.34 -35.51 -22.04
C VAL A 281 0.81 -35.45 -22.00
N ILE A 282 0.21 -34.32 -22.40
CA ILE A 282 -1.24 -34.17 -22.52
C ILE A 282 -1.82 -35.24 -23.43
N ASP A 283 -1.23 -35.45 -24.60
CA ASP A 283 -1.70 -36.43 -25.58
C ASP A 283 -1.64 -37.85 -25.01
N VAL A 284 -0.58 -38.21 -24.29
CA VAL A 284 -0.45 -39.52 -23.64
C VAL A 284 -1.51 -39.72 -22.54
N VAL A 285 -1.69 -38.75 -21.65
CA VAL A 285 -2.67 -38.85 -20.55
C VAL A 285 -4.10 -38.92 -21.11
N ASN A 286 -4.46 -38.04 -22.04
CA ASN A 286 -5.78 -38.02 -22.63
C ASN A 286 -6.04 -39.27 -23.49
N PHE A 287 -5.02 -39.80 -24.17
CA PHE A 287 -5.12 -41.10 -24.83
C PHE A 287 -5.41 -42.22 -23.82
N TRP A 288 -4.69 -42.29 -22.70
CA TRP A 288 -4.97 -43.29 -21.65
C TRP A 288 -6.38 -43.17 -21.11
N THR A 289 -6.88 -41.95 -20.92
CA THR A 289 -8.25 -41.71 -20.47
C THR A 289 -9.28 -42.15 -21.51
N SER A 290 -9.04 -41.87 -22.80
CA SER A 290 -9.90 -42.36 -23.91
C SER A 290 -9.97 -43.90 -23.97
N GLN A 291 -8.93 -44.58 -23.50
CA GLN A 291 -8.85 -46.05 -23.41
C GLN A 291 -9.37 -46.60 -22.07
N GLY A 292 -9.87 -45.76 -21.15
CA GLY A 292 -10.29 -46.16 -19.82
C GLY A 292 -9.15 -46.62 -18.90
N LYS A 293 -7.89 -46.30 -19.23
CA LYS A 293 -6.69 -46.63 -18.43
C LYS A 293 -6.37 -45.59 -17.37
N ALA A 294 -6.91 -44.38 -17.51
CA ALA A 294 -6.84 -43.30 -16.53
C ALA A 294 -8.21 -42.61 -16.42
N ASN A 295 -8.44 -41.88 -15.33
CA ASN A 295 -9.65 -41.08 -15.13
C ASN A 295 -9.29 -39.59 -14.98
N VAL A 296 -8.40 -39.12 -15.85
CA VAL A 296 -7.80 -37.77 -15.78
C VAL A 296 -7.78 -37.14 -17.17
N ASN A 297 -8.40 -35.99 -17.34
CA ASN A 297 -8.27 -35.16 -18.53
C ASN A 297 -7.31 -34.01 -18.24
N VAL A 298 -6.46 -33.66 -19.19
CA VAL A 298 -5.50 -32.56 -19.07
C VAL A 298 -5.67 -31.61 -20.24
N LYS A 299 -5.63 -30.30 -19.98
CA LYS A 299 -5.64 -29.27 -21.02
C LYS A 299 -4.86 -28.03 -20.60
N PHE A 300 -4.32 -27.32 -21.58
CA PHE A 300 -3.96 -25.92 -21.41
C PHE A 300 -5.23 -25.11 -21.10
N SER A 301 -5.14 -24.23 -20.10
CA SER A 301 -6.28 -23.44 -19.64
C SER A 301 -5.85 -22.03 -19.27
N THR A 302 -6.81 -21.13 -19.29
CA THR A 302 -6.80 -19.85 -18.58
C THR A 302 -7.39 -20.00 -17.17
N LEU A 303 -7.15 -19.02 -16.29
CA LEU A 303 -7.83 -18.96 -15.00
C LEU A 303 -9.32 -18.74 -15.18
N LYS A 304 -9.72 -17.92 -16.16
CA LYS A 304 -11.13 -17.72 -16.53
C LYS A 304 -11.84 -19.03 -16.82
N GLU A 305 -11.26 -19.91 -17.64
CA GLU A 305 -11.84 -21.22 -17.94
C GLU A 305 -11.91 -22.13 -16.72
N PHE A 306 -10.85 -22.19 -15.92
CA PHE A 306 -10.82 -23.00 -14.69
C PHE A 306 -11.95 -22.60 -13.72
N PHE A 307 -12.09 -21.31 -13.42
CA PHE A 307 -13.11 -20.83 -12.50
C PHE A 307 -14.52 -21.00 -13.07
N GLN A 308 -14.73 -20.74 -14.36
CA GLN A 308 -16.03 -20.94 -15.00
C GLN A 308 -16.50 -22.40 -14.88
N GLU A 309 -15.63 -23.36 -15.20
CA GLU A 309 -15.96 -24.78 -15.11
C GLU A 309 -16.19 -25.23 -13.67
N THR A 310 -15.34 -24.78 -12.74
CA THR A 310 -15.48 -25.08 -11.30
C THR A 310 -16.80 -24.53 -10.75
N ILE A 311 -17.14 -23.28 -11.05
CA ILE A 311 -18.40 -22.66 -10.62
C ILE A 311 -19.59 -23.41 -11.23
N GLN A 312 -19.54 -23.76 -12.51
CA GLN A 312 -20.62 -24.50 -13.17
C GLN A 312 -20.82 -25.88 -12.54
N TRP A 313 -19.74 -26.58 -12.17
CA TRP A 313 -19.83 -27.84 -11.46
C TRP A 313 -20.52 -27.68 -10.10
N HIS A 314 -20.14 -26.66 -9.33
CA HIS A 314 -20.74 -26.36 -8.03
C HIS A 314 -22.25 -26.06 -8.14
N ILE A 315 -22.66 -25.30 -9.17
CA ILE A 315 -24.07 -25.00 -9.47
C ILE A 315 -24.82 -26.30 -9.82
N ASN A 316 -24.29 -27.10 -10.76
CA ASN A 316 -24.94 -28.31 -11.24
C ASN A 316 -25.10 -29.38 -10.16
N ASN A 317 -24.18 -29.41 -9.19
CA ASN A 317 -24.17 -30.40 -8.11
C ASN A 317 -24.76 -29.86 -6.79
N ASN A 318 -25.24 -28.61 -6.76
CA ASN A 318 -25.77 -27.96 -5.56
C ASN A 318 -24.77 -28.00 -4.38
N VAL A 319 -23.50 -27.74 -4.66
CA VAL A 319 -22.41 -27.72 -3.66
C VAL A 319 -21.99 -26.28 -3.40
N GLU A 320 -22.06 -25.84 -2.16
CA GLU A 320 -21.69 -24.48 -1.81
C GLU A 320 -20.18 -24.32 -1.56
N PHE A 321 -19.66 -23.17 -1.97
CA PHE A 321 -18.34 -22.72 -1.54
C PHE A 321 -18.37 -22.34 -0.05
N PRO A 322 -17.39 -22.76 0.76
CA PRO A 322 -17.21 -22.23 2.11
C PRO A 322 -16.94 -20.73 2.07
N SER A 323 -17.16 -20.02 3.18
CA SER A 323 -16.86 -18.60 3.32
C SER A 323 -15.78 -18.40 4.38
N LYS A 324 -14.87 -17.45 4.14
CA LYS A 324 -13.82 -17.05 5.09
C LYS A 324 -13.76 -15.53 5.16
N GLN A 325 -13.44 -14.98 6.32
CA GLN A 325 -13.31 -13.54 6.57
C GLN A 325 -12.02 -13.29 7.36
N GLY A 326 -11.48 -12.08 7.27
CA GLY A 326 -10.20 -11.70 7.87
C GLY A 326 -9.06 -11.79 6.88
N ASP A 327 -7.87 -11.45 7.36
CA ASP A 327 -6.63 -11.53 6.62
C ASP A 327 -5.88 -12.84 6.92
N PHE A 328 -4.77 -13.04 6.24
CA PHE A 328 -3.92 -14.22 6.35
C PHE A 328 -2.50 -13.82 6.78
N PHE A 329 -2.41 -12.95 7.79
CA PHE A 329 -1.16 -12.58 8.45
C PHE A 329 -1.05 -13.16 9.88
N PRO A 330 0.17 -13.39 10.38
CA PRO A 330 1.42 -13.42 9.62
C PRO A 330 1.54 -14.69 8.75
N ASP A 331 2.28 -14.61 7.65
CA ASP A 331 2.72 -15.81 6.93
C ASP A 331 3.78 -16.56 7.73
N ALA A 332 3.73 -17.89 7.65
CA ALA A 332 4.64 -18.73 8.38
C ALA A 332 4.82 -20.11 7.73
N GLU A 333 6.05 -20.56 7.75
CA GLU A 333 6.42 -21.96 7.58
C GLU A 333 6.70 -22.59 8.96
N PRO A 334 6.80 -23.92 9.07
CA PRO A 334 7.12 -24.55 10.35
C PRO A 334 8.35 -23.89 11.02
N TYR A 335 8.14 -23.36 12.23
CA TYR A 335 9.14 -22.67 13.05
C TYR A 335 9.70 -21.35 12.51
N THR A 336 9.13 -20.77 11.45
CA THR A 336 9.62 -19.51 10.87
C THR A 336 8.49 -18.57 10.46
N TYR A 337 8.55 -17.33 10.95
CA TYR A 337 7.52 -16.32 10.75
C TYR A 337 8.07 -15.17 9.91
N TRP A 338 7.34 -14.84 8.85
CA TRP A 338 7.71 -13.79 7.90
C TRP A 338 7.19 -12.46 8.43
N THR A 339 7.75 -12.01 9.56
CA THR A 339 7.34 -10.77 10.24
C THR A 339 8.43 -9.73 10.28
N GLY A 340 9.63 -10.07 9.77
CA GLY A 340 10.78 -9.16 9.70
C GLY A 340 10.64 -8.12 8.60
N TYR A 341 10.11 -8.51 7.44
CA TYR A 341 9.95 -7.61 6.29
C TYR A 341 8.98 -6.45 6.54
N PHE A 342 8.13 -6.56 7.56
CA PHE A 342 7.31 -5.44 8.02
C PHE A 342 8.17 -4.22 8.39
N THR A 343 9.44 -4.40 8.78
CA THR A 343 10.35 -3.31 9.17
C THR A 343 11.64 -3.22 8.33
N SER A 344 12.06 -4.28 7.64
CA SER A 344 13.28 -4.27 6.81
C SER A 344 13.33 -3.06 5.85
N ARG A 345 14.50 -2.43 5.70
CA ARG A 345 14.72 -1.21 4.87
C ARG A 345 13.72 -0.08 5.16
N PRO A 346 13.64 0.43 6.41
CA PRO A 346 12.63 1.43 6.78
C PRO A 346 12.82 2.79 6.08
N ILE A 347 14.00 3.08 5.51
CA ILE A 347 14.19 4.27 4.67
C ILE A 347 13.38 4.15 3.37
N LEU A 348 13.39 2.99 2.71
CA LEU A 348 12.58 2.77 1.51
C LEU A 348 11.10 3.03 1.78
N LYS A 349 10.61 2.49 2.90
CA LYS A 349 9.20 2.59 3.31
C LYS A 349 8.74 4.03 3.52
N VAL A 350 9.59 4.93 4.02
CA VAL A 350 9.22 6.37 4.11
C VAL A 350 9.41 7.12 2.81
N ARG A 351 10.42 6.76 2.00
CA ARG A 351 10.59 7.34 0.66
C ARG A 351 9.35 7.07 -0.19
N ASP A 352 8.82 5.85 -0.15
CA ASP A 352 7.55 5.47 -0.77
C ASP A 352 6.40 6.39 -0.35
N ARG A 353 6.18 6.56 0.97
CA ARG A 353 5.12 7.44 1.50
C ARG A 353 5.24 8.88 1.01
N ASN A 354 6.45 9.44 1.07
CA ASN A 354 6.70 10.82 0.65
C ASN A 354 6.43 11.02 -0.85
N ILE A 355 6.79 10.05 -1.70
CA ILE A 355 6.59 10.14 -3.14
C ILE A 355 5.12 9.95 -3.50
N GLU A 356 4.42 9.01 -2.88
CA GLU A 356 2.98 8.84 -3.10
C GLU A 356 2.17 10.07 -2.63
N ASP A 357 2.55 10.72 -1.53
CA ASP A 357 1.96 12.00 -1.13
C ASP A 357 2.25 13.12 -2.13
N LEU A 358 3.51 13.31 -2.52
CA LEU A 358 3.88 14.33 -3.49
C LEU A 358 3.17 14.13 -4.83
N LEU A 359 3.03 12.87 -5.27
CA LEU A 359 2.29 12.50 -6.47
C LEU A 359 0.82 12.87 -6.34
N ARG A 360 0.15 12.46 -5.25
CA ARG A 360 -1.26 12.79 -4.98
C ARG A 360 -1.47 14.31 -4.94
N ALA A 361 -0.63 15.04 -4.22
CA ALA A 361 -0.71 16.49 -4.15
C ALA A 361 -0.53 17.12 -5.54
N THR A 362 0.48 16.69 -6.29
CA THR A 362 0.75 17.19 -7.64
C THR A 362 -0.44 16.94 -8.58
N GLU A 363 -1.06 15.76 -8.55
CA GLU A 363 -2.27 15.44 -9.34
C GLU A 363 -3.43 16.39 -8.99
N ILE A 364 -3.71 16.58 -7.70
CA ILE A 364 -4.80 17.43 -7.22
C ILE A 364 -4.59 18.88 -7.69
N PHE A 365 -3.44 19.48 -7.43
CA PHE A 365 -3.19 20.88 -7.81
C PHE A 365 -3.03 21.06 -9.32
N HIS A 366 -2.49 20.06 -10.03
CA HIS A 366 -2.44 20.05 -11.49
C HIS A 366 -3.84 20.12 -12.11
N SER A 367 -4.83 19.47 -11.50
CA SER A 367 -6.24 19.53 -11.95
C SER A 367 -6.88 20.92 -11.87
N MET A 368 -6.31 21.84 -11.09
CA MET A 368 -6.85 23.18 -10.84
C MET A 368 -6.41 24.22 -11.88
N GLN A 369 -5.54 23.85 -12.82
CA GLN A 369 -4.95 24.74 -13.81
C GLN A 369 -5.08 24.16 -15.25
N ASN A 370 -4.61 24.90 -16.27
CA ASN A 370 -4.92 24.62 -17.68
C ASN A 370 -3.77 24.06 -18.54
N HIS A 371 -2.58 23.88 -17.99
CA HIS A 371 -1.40 23.32 -18.66
C HIS A 371 -1.31 21.81 -18.45
N ASP A 372 -1.21 21.05 -19.53
CA ASP A 372 -1.11 19.60 -19.46
C ASP A 372 0.32 19.16 -19.12
N HIS A 373 0.48 18.51 -17.96
CA HIS A 373 1.70 17.90 -17.46
C HIS A 373 1.50 16.40 -17.19
N GLN A 374 0.38 15.83 -17.65
CA GLN A 374 -0.03 14.47 -17.30
C GLN A 374 0.99 13.41 -17.72
N SER A 375 1.69 13.63 -18.84
CA SER A 375 2.73 12.68 -19.29
C SER A 375 3.87 12.55 -18.28
N THR A 376 4.30 13.66 -17.69
CA THR A 376 5.37 13.66 -16.69
C THR A 376 4.89 13.03 -15.38
N ILE A 377 3.69 13.40 -14.92
CA ILE A 377 3.05 12.82 -13.73
C ILE A 377 2.91 11.30 -13.90
N ASN A 378 2.45 10.83 -15.06
CA ASN A 378 2.31 9.40 -15.35
C ASN A 378 3.68 8.67 -15.34
N ASN A 379 4.74 9.30 -15.81
CA ASN A 379 6.08 8.70 -15.80
C ASN A 379 6.63 8.59 -14.37
N ALA A 380 6.42 9.61 -13.53
CA ALA A 380 6.75 9.55 -12.11
C ALA A 380 5.94 8.44 -11.40
N ALA A 381 4.64 8.38 -11.65
CA ALA A 381 3.75 7.37 -11.08
C ALA A 381 4.13 5.93 -11.47
N LYS A 382 4.61 5.70 -12.70
CA LYS A 382 5.13 4.39 -13.12
C LYS A 382 6.41 3.99 -12.38
N ASN A 383 7.30 4.94 -12.13
CA ASN A 383 8.53 4.67 -11.38
C ASN A 383 8.24 4.42 -9.90
N SER A 384 7.32 5.16 -9.27
CA SER A 384 6.90 4.89 -7.89
C SER A 384 6.14 3.57 -7.75
N SER A 385 5.36 3.19 -8.78
CA SER A 385 4.57 1.94 -8.77
C SER A 385 5.42 0.67 -8.74
N PHE A 386 6.69 0.70 -9.18
CA PHE A 386 7.59 -0.44 -9.01
C PHE A 386 7.86 -0.77 -7.55
N ILE A 387 7.86 0.25 -6.69
CA ILE A 387 8.14 0.08 -5.26
C ILE A 387 7.07 -0.75 -4.56
N GLN A 388 5.87 -0.83 -5.11
CA GLN A 388 4.81 -1.65 -4.53
C GLN A 388 5.08 -3.16 -4.64
N HIS A 389 6.05 -3.59 -5.46
CA HIS A 389 6.41 -5.00 -5.64
C HIS A 389 6.79 -5.66 -4.30
N HIS A 390 6.50 -6.96 -4.18
CA HIS A 390 6.65 -7.71 -2.94
C HIS A 390 8.11 -7.96 -2.52
N ASP A 391 9.12 -7.62 -3.33
CA ASP A 391 10.52 -7.52 -2.86
C ASP A 391 11.06 -6.09 -2.76
N ALA A 392 10.28 -5.11 -3.20
CA ALA A 392 10.63 -3.71 -3.14
C ALA A 392 10.27 -3.12 -1.78
N ILE A 393 9.03 -2.66 -1.57
CA ILE A 393 8.58 -2.01 -0.31
C ILE A 393 8.83 -2.87 0.95
N THR A 394 8.85 -4.19 0.80
CA THR A 394 9.15 -5.16 1.87
C THR A 394 10.61 -5.09 2.33
N GLY A 395 11.51 -4.57 1.50
CA GLY A 395 12.93 -4.47 1.78
C GLY A 395 13.67 -5.81 1.64
N THR A 396 13.20 -6.69 0.75
CA THR A 396 13.70 -8.06 0.60
C THR A 396 14.48 -8.30 -0.69
N ALA A 397 14.80 -7.25 -1.44
CA ALA A 397 15.73 -7.29 -2.56
C ALA A 397 17.21 -7.09 -2.15
N ARG A 398 18.13 -7.39 -3.07
CA ARG A 398 19.57 -7.16 -2.89
C ARG A 398 19.90 -5.68 -2.81
N GLU A 399 21.08 -5.37 -2.27
CA GLU A 399 21.52 -3.99 -2.06
C GLU A 399 21.56 -3.18 -3.36
N GLU A 400 22.05 -3.77 -4.46
CA GLU A 400 22.07 -3.13 -5.77
C GLU A 400 20.68 -2.82 -6.33
N VAL A 401 19.69 -3.67 -6.01
CA VAL A 401 18.29 -3.49 -6.42
C VAL A 401 17.60 -2.47 -5.52
N TYR A 402 17.91 -2.49 -4.22
CA TYR A 402 17.49 -1.46 -3.28
C TYR A 402 17.96 -0.07 -3.74
N GLN A 403 19.19 0.04 -4.25
CA GLN A 403 19.67 1.30 -4.83
C GLN A 403 18.93 1.68 -6.11
N ASP A 404 18.65 0.74 -7.03
CA ASP A 404 17.82 1.00 -8.23
C ASP A 404 16.43 1.54 -7.86
N TYR A 405 15.82 1.01 -6.79
CA TYR A 405 14.56 1.52 -6.26
C TYR A 405 14.66 2.96 -5.76
N LEU A 406 15.71 3.29 -5.00
CA LEU A 406 15.94 4.67 -4.55
C LEU A 406 16.15 5.61 -5.72
N ASP A 407 16.92 5.21 -6.74
CA ASP A 407 17.19 6.02 -7.93
C ASP A 407 15.90 6.30 -8.73
N ARG A 408 14.97 5.32 -8.79
CA ARG A 408 13.64 5.49 -9.40
C ARG A 408 12.74 6.44 -8.62
N LEU A 409 12.79 6.38 -7.29
CA LEU A 409 12.08 7.32 -6.42
C LEU A 409 12.66 8.73 -6.52
N ASP A 410 13.98 8.87 -6.59
CA ASP A 410 14.65 10.16 -6.83
C ASP A 410 14.23 10.76 -8.18
N TYR A 411 14.18 9.94 -9.25
CA TYR A 411 13.67 10.37 -10.55
C TYR A 411 12.20 10.84 -10.48
N ALA A 412 11.33 10.09 -9.79
CA ALA A 412 9.94 10.48 -9.61
C ALA A 412 9.82 11.79 -8.79
N GLU A 413 10.62 11.95 -7.75
CA GLU A 413 10.67 13.16 -6.92
C GLU A 413 11.02 14.39 -7.76
N ASP A 414 12.08 14.31 -8.57
CA ASP A 414 12.56 15.42 -9.39
C ASP A 414 11.53 15.85 -10.45
N GLU A 415 10.88 14.89 -11.11
CA GLU A 415 9.82 15.17 -12.08
C GLU A 415 8.59 15.82 -11.40
N LEU A 416 8.17 15.30 -10.24
CA LEU A 416 7.03 15.83 -9.51
C LEU A 416 7.31 17.21 -8.91
N ASP A 417 8.48 17.43 -8.32
CA ASP A 417 8.90 18.75 -7.83
C ASP A 417 8.91 19.77 -8.97
N SER A 418 9.40 19.38 -10.15
CA SER A 418 9.40 20.21 -11.36
C SER A 418 7.98 20.57 -11.82
N VAL A 419 7.05 19.60 -11.83
CA VAL A 419 5.66 19.85 -12.21
C VAL A 419 4.93 20.68 -11.15
N MET A 420 5.07 20.34 -9.87
CA MET A 420 4.42 21.04 -8.78
C MET A 420 4.84 22.51 -8.71
N LYS A 421 6.12 22.83 -8.94
CA LYS A 421 6.59 24.22 -9.09
C LYS A 421 5.84 24.97 -10.19
N LYS A 422 5.76 24.39 -11.40
CA LYS A 422 5.05 25.02 -12.54
C LYS A 422 3.56 25.19 -12.27
N VAL A 423 2.95 24.21 -11.61
CA VAL A 423 1.54 24.25 -11.19
C VAL A 423 1.33 25.40 -10.20
N LEU A 424 2.17 25.50 -9.16
CA LEU A 424 2.09 26.57 -8.17
C LEU A 424 2.38 27.94 -8.79
N GLU A 425 3.38 28.07 -9.67
CA GLU A 425 3.66 29.28 -10.45
C GLU A 425 2.42 29.76 -11.21
N SER A 426 1.74 28.84 -11.90
CA SER A 426 0.49 29.14 -12.61
C SER A 426 -0.64 29.51 -11.66
N LEU A 427 -0.81 28.81 -10.55
CA LEU A 427 -1.91 29.01 -9.61
C LEU A 427 -1.76 30.32 -8.82
N MET A 428 -0.52 30.70 -8.52
CA MET A 428 -0.16 31.91 -7.78
C MET A 428 -0.02 33.16 -8.65
N ASN A 429 -0.06 33.00 -9.99
CA ASN A 429 0.31 34.03 -10.96
C ASN A 429 1.73 34.58 -10.76
N LEU A 430 2.71 33.71 -10.49
CA LEU A 430 4.11 34.13 -10.34
C LEU A 430 4.65 34.69 -11.65
N LYS A 431 5.39 35.81 -11.57
CA LYS A 431 6.06 36.39 -12.75
C LYS A 431 7.31 35.55 -13.09
N PRO A 432 7.81 35.59 -14.34
CA PRO A 432 8.93 34.74 -14.79
C PRO A 432 10.26 34.91 -14.03
N ASN A 433 10.42 35.98 -13.25
CA ASN A 433 11.63 36.27 -12.49
C ASN A 433 11.63 35.70 -11.06
N TYR A 434 10.52 35.05 -10.65
CA TYR A 434 10.37 34.36 -9.37
C TYR A 434 10.73 32.88 -9.56
N ILE A 435 11.43 32.31 -8.59
CA ILE A 435 11.81 30.89 -8.59
C ILE A 435 11.25 30.25 -7.32
N LEU A 436 10.42 29.22 -7.46
CA LEU A 436 9.97 28.39 -6.35
C LEU A 436 10.97 27.29 -6.03
N ASN A 437 11.30 27.15 -4.74
CA ASN A 437 12.20 26.12 -4.23
C ASN A 437 11.51 25.35 -3.10
N PRO A 438 11.48 24.01 -3.12
CA PRO A 438 10.87 23.23 -2.06
C PRO A 438 11.66 23.37 -0.76
N ILE A 439 10.95 23.40 0.36
CA ILE A 439 11.51 23.34 1.71
C ILE A 439 11.48 21.87 2.14
N LYS A 440 12.63 21.20 2.02
CA LYS A 440 12.78 19.82 2.49
C LYS A 440 13.10 19.81 3.99
N ALA A 441 12.53 18.87 4.74
CA ALA A 441 12.69 18.79 6.20
C ALA A 441 14.15 18.64 6.68
N SER A 442 15.03 18.09 5.84
CA SER A 442 16.47 17.94 6.11
C SER A 442 17.30 19.16 5.70
N SER A 443 16.70 20.16 5.05
CA SER A 443 17.40 21.29 4.47
C SER A 443 17.27 22.55 5.33
N GLN A 444 18.33 23.34 5.36
CA GLN A 444 18.33 24.67 5.96
C GLN A 444 18.14 25.72 4.87
N LEU A 445 17.17 26.61 5.07
CA LEU A 445 17.00 27.81 4.27
C LEU A 445 18.15 28.77 4.56
N VAL A 446 18.97 29.06 3.54
CA VAL A 446 20.10 29.97 3.66
C VAL A 446 19.68 31.38 3.24
N VAL A 447 19.81 32.34 4.14
CA VAL A 447 19.38 33.74 3.93
C VAL A 447 20.55 34.72 4.08
N PRO A 448 20.53 35.89 3.41
CA PRO A 448 21.51 36.95 3.66
C PRO A 448 21.21 37.66 5.00
N PRO A 449 22.20 38.37 5.60
CA PRO A 449 22.06 38.92 6.95
C PRO A 449 21.19 40.19 7.08
N PHE A 450 20.97 40.95 5.99
CA PHE A 450 20.27 42.23 6.04
C PHE A 450 19.32 42.42 4.85
N ASP A 451 18.26 43.21 5.06
CA ASP A 451 17.34 43.72 4.04
C ASP A 451 16.80 42.66 3.06
N PHE A 452 16.35 41.54 3.60
CA PHE A 452 15.71 40.47 2.84
C PHE A 452 14.24 40.30 3.18
N ALA A 453 13.50 39.70 2.25
CA ALA A 453 12.20 39.12 2.53
C ALA A 453 12.18 37.80 1.77
N VAL A 454 11.89 36.71 2.48
CA VAL A 454 11.73 35.39 1.86
C VAL A 454 10.26 34.99 1.97
N PRO A 455 9.49 35.11 0.88
CA PRO A 455 8.14 34.58 0.84
C PRO A 455 8.16 33.05 0.95
N ILE A 456 7.30 32.50 1.78
CA ILE A 456 7.13 31.08 2.05
C ILE A 456 5.67 30.72 1.77
N THR A 457 5.44 29.82 0.83
CA THR A 457 4.11 29.30 0.51
C THR A 457 3.98 27.89 1.07
N LEU A 458 2.92 27.67 1.85
CA LEU A 458 2.56 26.37 2.39
C LEU A 458 1.35 25.81 1.64
N VAL A 459 1.36 24.51 1.38
CA VAL A 459 0.34 23.83 0.57
C VAL A 459 -0.32 22.74 1.40
N ASN A 460 -1.65 22.82 1.54
CA ASN A 460 -2.47 21.79 2.16
C ASN A 460 -3.16 20.94 1.09
N SER A 461 -2.73 19.70 0.91
CA SER A 461 -3.30 18.75 -0.06
C SER A 461 -4.51 17.97 0.49
N LEU A 462 -4.91 18.21 1.74
CA LEU A 462 -6.05 17.56 2.36
C LEU A 462 -7.34 18.34 2.14
N ASN A 463 -8.47 17.64 2.11
CA ASN A 463 -9.80 18.20 1.92
C ASN A 463 -10.45 18.73 3.22
N VAL A 464 -9.64 19.00 4.22
CA VAL A 464 -9.99 19.45 5.57
C VAL A 464 -9.03 20.56 5.97
N LYS A 465 -9.50 21.46 6.83
CA LYS A 465 -8.67 22.57 7.31
C LYS A 465 -7.54 22.01 8.15
N ARG A 466 -6.32 22.46 7.87
CA ARG A 466 -5.10 21.98 8.51
C ARG A 466 -4.66 22.98 9.58
N TYR A 467 -4.47 22.47 10.78
CA TYR A 467 -3.82 23.17 11.89
C TYR A 467 -2.47 22.52 12.12
N GLU A 468 -1.38 23.29 12.11
CA GLU A 468 -0.05 22.73 12.34
C GLU A 468 0.88 23.74 12.99
N VAL A 469 1.85 23.26 13.77
CA VAL A 469 3.07 24.03 14.04
C VAL A 469 4.09 23.66 12.98
N TYR A 470 4.10 24.44 11.90
CA TYR A 470 5.05 24.25 10.82
C TYR A 470 6.43 24.74 11.27
N ASN A 471 7.48 24.05 10.84
CA ASN A 471 8.83 24.40 11.23
C ASN A 471 9.75 24.53 10.03
N ILE A 472 10.60 25.55 10.07
CA ILE A 472 11.67 25.77 9.10
C ILE A 472 13.00 25.91 9.83
N SER A 473 14.05 25.35 9.23
CA SER A 473 15.42 25.55 9.68
C SER A 473 16.06 26.64 8.82
N VAL A 474 16.59 27.69 9.46
CA VAL A 474 17.13 28.88 8.77
C VAL A 474 18.55 29.15 9.25
N ARG A 475 19.46 29.50 8.35
CA ARG A 475 20.80 29.99 8.70
C ARG A 475 21.23 31.16 7.83
N TYR A 476 22.14 31.97 8.33
CA TYR A 476 22.78 33.00 7.51
C TYR A 476 23.85 32.43 6.59
N TYR A 477 24.06 33.11 5.46
CA TYR A 477 25.19 32.81 4.56
C TYR A 477 26.55 32.99 5.25
N ASP A 478 26.69 34.06 6.04
CA ASP A 478 27.87 34.31 6.87
C ASP A 478 27.55 33.93 8.33
N PRO A 479 28.21 32.87 8.86
CA PRO A 479 28.00 32.42 10.24
C PRO A 479 28.31 33.47 11.31
N PHE A 480 29.07 34.53 10.99
CA PHE A 480 29.38 35.61 11.95
C PHE A 480 28.14 36.34 12.45
N PHE A 481 27.04 36.33 11.68
CA PHE A 481 25.76 36.94 12.07
C PHE A 481 24.87 36.01 12.91
N MET A 482 25.31 34.77 13.16
CA MET A 482 24.58 33.84 14.03
C MET A 482 24.82 34.24 15.50
N ASP A 483 23.77 34.70 16.18
CA ASP A 483 23.75 34.96 17.62
C ASP A 483 22.89 33.91 18.34
N PRO A 484 23.46 33.08 19.23
CA PRO A 484 22.69 32.08 19.97
C PRO A 484 21.74 32.69 21.02
N ASN A 485 21.86 33.98 21.34
CA ASN A 485 21.06 34.64 22.38
C ASN A 485 19.92 35.50 21.81
N ARG A 486 19.82 35.59 20.48
CA ARG A 486 18.85 36.47 19.82
C ARG A 486 18.34 35.85 18.54
N CYS A 487 17.01 35.89 18.35
CA CYS A 487 16.41 35.49 17.09
C CYS A 487 16.36 36.69 16.13
N PRO A 488 17.00 36.63 14.96
CA PRO A 488 17.14 37.79 14.08
C PRO A 488 16.04 37.86 13.00
N PHE A 489 14.92 37.17 13.23
CA PHE A 489 13.84 37.01 12.26
C PHE A 489 12.50 37.46 12.85
N ASP A 490 11.59 37.87 11.98
CA ASP A 490 10.16 37.91 12.22
C ASP A 490 9.44 37.18 11.07
N ILE A 491 8.23 36.69 11.34
CA ILE A 491 7.37 36.05 10.34
C ILE A 491 6.08 36.85 10.22
N LEU A 492 5.73 37.20 8.98
CA LEU A 492 4.51 37.93 8.64
C LEU A 492 3.52 37.00 7.93
N ASP A 493 2.22 37.21 8.15
CA ASP A 493 1.15 36.57 7.39
C ASP A 493 0.98 37.21 5.99
N LYS A 494 0.01 36.70 5.21
CA LYS A 494 -0.35 37.24 3.90
C LYS A 494 -0.80 38.70 3.88
N ASN A 495 -1.16 39.27 5.04
CA ASN A 495 -1.56 40.67 5.19
C ASN A 495 -0.41 41.56 5.66
N GLY A 496 0.80 41.00 5.85
CA GLY A 496 1.96 41.70 6.39
C GLY A 496 1.91 41.91 7.91
N LEU A 497 1.06 41.17 8.62
CA LEU A 497 0.95 41.24 10.08
C LEU A 497 1.88 40.20 10.74
N PRO A 498 2.64 40.58 11.78
CA PRO A 498 3.47 39.63 12.52
C PRO A 498 2.64 38.50 13.12
N ILE A 499 3.12 37.27 12.99
CA ILE A 499 2.52 36.08 13.62
C ILE A 499 3.33 35.64 14.83
N GLN A 500 2.67 34.89 15.73
CA GLN A 500 3.35 34.25 16.84
C GLN A 500 4.19 33.07 16.34
N PHE A 501 5.44 32.98 16.80
CA PHE A 501 6.32 31.86 16.53
C PHE A 501 7.32 31.66 17.66
N ASP A 502 7.80 30.43 17.77
CA ASP A 502 8.87 30.01 18.64
C ASP A 502 10.18 29.98 17.85
N CYS A 503 11.24 30.59 18.39
CA CYS A 503 12.55 30.60 17.76
C CYS A 503 13.59 29.96 18.67
N SER A 504 14.31 28.96 18.18
CA SER A 504 15.33 28.25 18.95
C SER A 504 16.64 28.12 18.19
N PHE A 505 17.76 28.45 18.83
CA PHE A 505 19.08 28.20 18.26
C PHE A 505 19.44 26.73 18.40
N ARG A 506 19.81 26.10 17.29
CA ARG A 506 20.16 24.69 17.20
C ARG A 506 21.59 24.56 16.72
N ASN A 507 22.30 23.62 17.30
CA ASN A 507 23.64 23.26 16.89
C ASN A 507 23.83 21.75 17.02
N TYR A 508 24.39 21.14 15.99
CA TYR A 508 24.78 19.74 15.99
C TYR A 508 26.15 19.60 15.31
N GLY A 509 27.14 19.13 16.06
CA GLY A 509 28.55 19.22 15.64
C GLY A 509 28.95 20.66 15.33
N ASN A 510 29.38 20.90 14.08
CA ASN A 510 29.76 22.24 13.60
C ASN A 510 28.63 22.98 12.88
N ASP A 511 27.47 22.35 12.68
CA ASP A 511 26.36 22.96 11.97
C ASP A 511 25.45 23.72 12.94
N GLN A 512 25.01 24.92 12.54
CA GLN A 512 24.25 25.85 13.37
C GLN A 512 23.11 26.46 12.57
N TRP A 513 21.92 26.48 13.15
CA TRP A 513 20.73 27.04 12.52
C TRP A 513 19.72 27.52 13.55
N TYR A 514 18.81 28.39 13.14
CA TYR A 514 17.61 28.72 13.89
C TYR A 514 16.48 27.81 13.44
N LYS A 515 15.79 27.15 14.37
CA LYS A 515 14.52 26.47 14.11
C LYS A 515 13.40 27.42 14.48
N LEU A 516 12.58 27.75 13.49
CA LEU A 516 11.42 28.63 13.63
C LEU A 516 10.16 27.77 13.56
N ASP A 517 9.42 27.71 14.65
CA ASP A 517 8.19 26.94 14.81
C ASP A 517 7.02 27.92 14.85
N PHE A 518 6.13 27.91 13.87
CA PHE A 518 5.00 28.86 13.79
C PHE A 518 3.69 28.16 13.51
N TYR A 519 2.62 28.66 14.12
CA TYR A 519 1.29 28.10 14.00
C TYR A 519 0.65 28.54 12.68
N VAL A 520 0.11 27.58 11.93
CA VAL A 520 -0.50 27.81 10.63
C VAL A 520 -1.90 27.22 10.58
N GLU A 521 -2.78 27.93 9.89
CA GLU A 521 -4.13 27.49 9.54
C GLU A 521 -4.30 27.57 8.03
N ILE A 522 -4.47 26.42 7.38
CA ILE A 522 -4.57 26.36 5.92
C ILE A 522 -5.87 25.66 5.55
N ASP A 523 -6.69 26.33 4.75
CA ASP A 523 -7.96 25.77 4.29
C ASP A 523 -7.77 24.52 3.39
N PRO A 524 -8.83 23.72 3.22
CA PRO A 524 -8.82 22.54 2.35
C PRO A 524 -8.32 22.81 0.91
N LEU A 525 -7.43 21.95 0.39
CA LEU A 525 -6.88 22.03 -0.98
C LEU A 525 -6.40 23.45 -1.36
N ASN A 526 -5.69 24.08 -0.44
CA ASN A 526 -5.34 25.48 -0.51
C ASN A 526 -3.85 25.74 -0.32
N ILE A 527 -3.42 26.96 -0.66
CA ILE A 527 -2.11 27.52 -0.36
C ILE A 527 -2.26 28.69 0.61
N GLU A 528 -1.25 28.93 1.43
CA GLU A 528 -1.17 30.11 2.29
C GLU A 528 0.25 30.71 2.24
N LEU A 529 0.34 32.04 2.16
CA LEU A 529 1.60 32.77 2.07
C LEU A 529 2.01 33.37 3.42
N PHE A 530 3.29 33.18 3.75
CA PHE A 530 4.00 33.80 4.86
C PHE A 530 5.25 34.52 4.34
N VAL A 531 5.82 35.42 5.12
CA VAL A 531 7.07 36.11 4.75
C VAL A 531 8.02 36.14 5.93
N LEU A 532 9.21 35.56 5.74
CA LEU A 532 10.33 35.67 6.67
C LEU A 532 11.08 36.97 6.40
N VAL A 533 11.25 37.81 7.41
CA VAL A 533 11.92 39.11 7.32
C VAL A 533 12.94 39.28 8.47
N PRO A 534 13.92 40.20 8.35
CA PRO A 534 14.76 40.62 9.46
C PRO A 534 13.90 41.14 10.62
N GLY A 535 14.24 40.73 11.84
CA GLY A 535 13.50 41.08 13.04
C GLY A 535 14.33 41.01 14.32
N GLU A 536 13.70 41.33 15.44
CA GLU A 536 14.27 41.11 16.77
C GLU A 536 13.27 40.32 17.63
N HIS A 537 13.36 38.99 17.56
CA HIS A 537 12.50 38.12 18.36
C HIS A 537 13.26 37.50 19.54
N LYS A 538 12.53 37.22 20.62
CA LYS A 538 13.11 36.57 21.80
C LYS A 538 13.40 35.10 21.48
N ILE A 539 14.61 34.65 21.82
CA ILE A 539 14.97 33.25 21.63
C ILE A 539 14.48 32.37 22.79
N ILE A 540 14.17 31.12 22.48
CA ILE A 540 13.97 30.06 23.46
C ILE A 540 15.35 29.57 23.87
N GLU A 541 15.74 29.94 25.08
CA GLU A 541 16.99 29.49 25.69
C GLU A 541 16.94 27.97 25.90
N PRO A 542 17.91 27.21 25.35
CA PRO A 542 17.99 25.79 25.64
C PRO A 542 18.34 25.57 27.11
N THR A 543 17.74 24.57 27.75
CA THR A 543 18.12 24.19 29.11
C THR A 543 18.46 22.71 29.22
N ASP A 544 19.47 22.39 30.03
CA ASP A 544 19.89 21.01 30.31
C ASP A 544 19.10 20.40 31.48
N ILE A 545 18.10 21.14 32.00
CA ILE A 545 17.27 20.70 33.12
C ILE A 545 16.17 19.79 32.58
N VAL A 546 16.07 18.58 33.15
CA VAL A 546 14.94 17.67 32.89
C VAL A 546 13.70 18.23 33.61
N PRO A 547 12.65 18.68 32.89
CA PRO A 547 11.41 19.06 33.55
C PRO A 547 10.74 17.82 34.17
N GLN A 548 9.93 18.02 35.22
CA GLN A 548 9.14 16.92 35.80
C GLN A 548 7.97 16.51 34.89
N GLU A 549 7.41 17.48 34.17
CA GLU A 549 6.28 17.28 33.26
C GLU A 549 6.36 18.26 32.08
N LEU A 550 5.81 17.86 30.93
CA LEU A 550 5.40 18.76 29.85
C LEU A 550 3.88 18.93 29.93
N THR A 551 3.36 20.15 29.86
CA THR A 551 1.92 20.38 30.01
C THR A 551 1.38 21.48 29.09
N ASN A 552 0.17 21.27 28.59
CA ASN A 552 -0.64 22.26 27.88
C ASN A 552 -2.09 22.21 28.43
N ASN A 553 -3.05 22.78 27.70
CA ASN A 553 -4.47 22.78 28.09
C ASN A 553 -5.16 21.40 28.03
N ALA A 554 -4.62 20.44 27.25
CA ALA A 554 -5.22 19.13 26.98
C ALA A 554 -4.47 17.96 27.64
N LEU A 555 -3.14 18.09 27.78
CA LEU A 555 -2.21 17.05 28.18
C LEU A 555 -1.34 17.49 29.36
N ARG A 556 -1.04 16.52 30.21
CA ARG A 556 0.09 16.55 31.14
C ARG A 556 0.88 15.27 30.97
N VAL A 557 2.10 15.38 30.45
CA VAL A 557 3.02 14.26 30.21
C VAL A 557 4.07 14.28 31.30
N ASN A 558 4.00 13.33 32.23
CA ASN A 558 4.98 13.18 33.31
C ASN A 558 6.18 12.39 32.81
N LEU A 559 7.37 12.78 33.27
CA LEU A 559 8.64 12.26 32.77
C LEU A 559 9.40 11.50 33.84
N LYS A 560 10.12 10.46 33.40
CA LYS A 560 11.11 9.75 34.19
C LYS A 560 12.34 10.64 34.43
N PRO A 561 13.23 10.31 35.40
CA PRO A 561 14.46 11.06 35.63
C PRO A 561 15.40 11.17 34.41
N ASN A 562 15.34 10.21 33.49
CA ASN A 562 16.08 10.23 32.23
C ASN A 562 15.40 11.04 31.11
N GLY A 563 14.19 11.57 31.36
CA GLY A 563 13.41 12.37 30.42
C GLY A 563 12.42 11.59 29.55
N LEU A 564 12.42 10.26 29.57
CA LEU A 564 11.43 9.47 28.83
C LEU A 564 10.05 9.59 29.46
N VAL A 565 8.99 9.31 28.69
CA VAL A 565 7.62 9.37 29.21
C VAL A 565 7.39 8.29 30.27
N ASP A 566 6.76 8.70 31.38
CA ASP A 566 6.33 7.83 32.47
C ASP A 566 4.81 7.62 32.48
N SER A 567 4.06 8.71 32.35
CA SER A 567 2.60 8.69 32.36
C SER A 567 2.03 9.93 31.67
N VAL A 568 0.76 9.84 31.30
CA VAL A 568 0.01 10.93 30.67
C VAL A 568 -1.34 11.10 31.35
N VAL A 569 -1.72 12.35 31.59
CA VAL A 569 -3.10 12.73 31.88
C VAL A 569 -3.67 13.40 30.63
N ALA A 570 -4.68 12.78 30.04
CA ALA A 570 -5.39 13.26 28.85
C ALA A 570 -6.89 13.05 29.07
N ASN A 571 -7.72 14.03 28.68
CA ASN A 571 -9.17 14.00 28.91
C ASN A 571 -9.56 13.69 30.36
N ASN A 572 -8.83 14.29 31.31
CA ASN A 572 -8.97 14.09 32.77
C ASN A 572 -8.77 12.64 33.25
N GLN A 573 -8.17 11.79 32.43
CA GLN A 573 -7.88 10.40 32.77
C GLN A 573 -6.38 10.16 32.75
N PHE A 574 -5.89 9.51 33.80
CA PHE A 574 -4.50 9.08 33.94
C PHE A 574 -4.26 7.75 33.22
N ILE A 575 -3.19 7.67 32.44
CA ILE A 575 -2.66 6.44 31.84
C ILE A 575 -1.18 6.33 32.20
N THR A 576 -0.77 5.16 32.70
CA THR A 576 0.66 4.81 32.74
C THR A 576 1.15 4.67 31.30
N LEU A 577 2.23 5.35 30.94
CA LEU A 577 2.78 5.35 29.58
C LEU A 577 4.30 5.27 29.65
N SER A 578 4.80 4.21 30.28
CA SER A 578 6.23 4.04 30.53
C SER A 578 6.94 3.61 29.25
N GLN A 579 7.67 4.55 28.65
CA GLN A 579 8.40 4.36 27.39
C GLN A 579 9.72 3.62 27.63
N GLU A 580 10.06 2.71 26.72
CA GLU A 580 11.30 1.94 26.69
C GLU A 580 11.87 1.86 25.28
N ILE A 581 13.20 1.82 25.17
CA ILE A 581 13.93 1.53 23.93
C ILE A 581 14.73 0.26 24.14
N LEU A 582 14.43 -0.75 23.33
CA LEU A 582 14.97 -2.09 23.48
C LEU A 582 15.54 -2.58 22.16
N GLU A 583 16.45 -3.54 22.24
CA GLU A 583 16.93 -4.28 21.08
C GLU A 583 16.77 -5.77 21.29
N TYR A 584 16.03 -6.40 20.40
CA TYR A 584 16.09 -7.84 20.23
C TYR A 584 17.36 -8.17 19.46
N GLN A 585 18.13 -9.12 19.95
CA GLN A 585 19.04 -9.86 19.09
C GLN A 585 18.21 -10.59 18.03
N ASP A 586 18.59 -10.46 16.77
CA ASP A 586 17.83 -10.97 15.64
C ASP A 586 18.70 -11.91 14.81
N TYR A 587 18.30 -13.18 14.79
CA TYR A 587 18.95 -14.26 14.04
C TYR A 587 18.24 -14.57 12.72
N GLY A 588 17.32 -13.70 12.31
CA GLY A 588 16.59 -13.79 11.06
C GLY A 588 17.36 -13.15 9.90
N GLY A 589 16.58 -12.73 8.89
CA GLY A 589 17.04 -12.10 7.66
C GLY A 589 15.98 -11.13 7.15
N ALA A 590 15.99 -10.87 5.84
CA ALA A 590 15.18 -9.80 5.26
C ALA A 590 13.68 -10.05 5.48
N TYR A 591 13.29 -11.32 5.40
CA TYR A 591 11.92 -11.81 5.51
C TYR A 591 11.56 -12.16 6.96
N ILE A 592 12.43 -12.93 7.61
CA ILE A 592 12.17 -13.58 8.90
C ILE A 592 12.67 -12.69 10.05
N PHE A 593 11.82 -12.51 11.07
CA PHE A 593 12.25 -12.05 12.38
C PHE A 593 12.42 -13.27 13.29
N ARG A 594 13.60 -13.42 13.93
CA ARG A 594 13.84 -14.49 14.89
C ARG A 594 14.47 -13.92 16.15
N SER A 595 13.64 -13.70 17.16
CA SER A 595 14.06 -13.00 18.37
C SER A 595 14.99 -13.84 19.25
N GLY A 596 15.96 -13.17 19.87
CA GLY A 596 16.92 -13.71 20.81
C GLY A 596 16.89 -12.97 22.14
N SER A 597 18.08 -12.73 22.70
CA SER A 597 18.21 -11.93 23.93
C SER A 597 17.73 -10.49 23.72
N VAL A 598 17.30 -9.82 24.80
CA VAL A 598 16.85 -8.43 24.77
C VAL A 598 17.80 -7.55 25.55
N LYS A 599 18.27 -6.47 24.93
CA LYS A 599 19.05 -5.41 25.57
C LYS A 599 18.15 -4.19 25.79
N ASN A 600 18.28 -3.54 26.95
CA ASN A 600 17.52 -2.34 27.29
C ASN A 600 18.44 -1.12 27.30
N PHE A 601 18.09 -0.08 26.54
CA PHE A 601 18.82 1.19 26.46
C PHE A 601 18.17 2.33 27.23
N THR A 602 16.97 2.11 27.76
CA THR A 602 16.15 3.11 28.47
C THR A 602 16.95 3.89 29.51
N ASP A 603 17.73 3.22 30.36
CA ASP A 603 18.47 3.86 31.46
C ASP A 603 19.75 4.58 31.00
N SER A 604 20.20 4.35 29.76
CA SER A 604 21.39 5.04 29.20
C SER A 604 21.09 6.41 28.61
N LEU A 605 19.81 6.73 28.42
CA LEU A 605 19.38 8.02 27.88
C LEU A 605 19.40 9.10 28.95
N TYR A 606 19.63 10.33 28.51
CA TYR A 606 19.46 11.53 29.32
C TYR A 606 19.02 12.69 28.43
N VAL A 607 18.31 13.67 29.00
CA VAL A 607 18.00 14.91 28.30
C VAL A 607 19.28 15.70 28.16
N TYR A 608 19.69 15.96 26.92
CA TYR A 608 20.81 16.85 26.67
C TYR A 608 20.33 18.28 26.43
N LYS A 609 19.10 18.48 25.92
CA LYS A 609 18.49 19.81 25.74
C LYS A 609 16.97 19.76 25.85
N SER A 610 16.41 20.84 26.40
CA SER A 610 14.98 21.14 26.40
C SER A 610 14.72 22.52 25.79
N PHE A 611 13.61 22.64 25.07
CA PHE A 611 13.13 23.88 24.46
C PHE A 611 11.67 24.08 24.85
N ILE A 612 11.43 25.00 25.77
CA ILE A 612 10.10 25.31 26.30
C ILE A 612 9.63 26.63 25.70
N GLY A 613 8.96 26.53 24.56
CA GLY A 613 8.40 27.64 23.83
C GLY A 613 6.94 27.93 24.19
N GLN A 614 6.37 28.94 23.54
CA GLN A 614 4.97 29.31 23.71
C GLN A 614 4.03 28.40 22.91
N LEU A 615 4.46 27.98 21.71
CA LEU A 615 3.69 27.13 20.80
C LEU A 615 4.02 25.65 20.97
N SER A 616 5.21 25.31 21.43
CA SER A 616 5.58 23.91 21.67
C SER A 616 6.63 23.72 22.76
N GLN A 617 6.62 22.53 23.34
CA GLN A 617 7.62 22.08 24.30
C GLN A 617 8.30 20.83 23.73
N GLU A 618 9.61 20.86 23.58
CA GLU A 618 10.42 19.81 22.96
C GLU A 618 11.55 19.38 23.89
N LEU A 619 11.66 18.08 24.14
CA LEU A 619 12.78 17.46 24.84
C LEU A 619 13.61 16.65 23.87
N LEU A 620 14.92 16.86 23.89
CA LEU A 620 15.88 16.09 23.13
C LEU A 620 16.70 15.23 24.08
N LEU A 621 16.58 13.92 23.90
CA LEU A 621 17.30 12.90 24.66
C LEU A 621 18.36 12.26 23.76
N THR A 622 19.46 11.87 24.37
CA THR A 622 20.51 11.10 23.70
C THR A 622 21.11 10.08 24.66
N ASP A 623 21.74 9.04 24.11
CA ASP A 623 22.67 8.21 24.87
C ASP A 623 24.10 8.81 24.81
N ALA A 624 25.02 8.24 25.59
CA ALA A 624 26.41 8.72 25.65
C ALA A 624 27.18 8.57 24.33
N THR A 625 26.72 7.70 23.42
CA THR A 625 27.37 7.47 22.12
C THR A 625 26.74 8.27 20.98
N GLU A 626 25.65 8.99 21.23
CA GLU A 626 24.81 9.65 20.21
C GLU A 626 24.26 8.70 19.14
N SER A 627 24.22 7.39 19.44
CA SER A 627 23.63 6.37 18.57
C SER A 627 22.10 6.37 18.64
N ILE A 628 21.53 6.85 19.74
CA ILE A 628 20.09 6.95 19.96
C ILE A 628 19.75 8.39 20.31
N GLN A 629 18.94 9.04 19.48
CA GLN A 629 18.32 10.32 19.81
C GLN A 629 16.80 10.21 19.78
N VAL A 630 16.16 10.78 20.80
CA VAL A 630 14.71 10.83 20.92
C VAL A 630 14.26 12.27 21.11
N SER A 631 13.34 12.74 20.27
CA SER A 631 12.59 13.97 20.52
C SER A 631 11.19 13.63 21.02
N ILE A 632 10.79 14.25 22.13
CA ILE A 632 9.43 14.20 22.67
C ILE A 632 8.87 15.62 22.60
N ARG A 633 7.79 15.81 21.87
CA ARG A 633 7.20 17.13 21.62
C ARG A 633 5.70 17.14 21.90
N ILE A 634 5.25 18.17 22.61
CA ILE A 634 3.83 18.53 22.74
C ILE A 634 3.61 19.97 22.27
N PHE A 635 2.36 20.28 21.92
CA PHE A 635 1.97 21.58 21.34
C PHE A 635 1.11 22.38 22.32
N ASN A 636 1.22 23.71 22.28
CA ASN A 636 0.42 24.63 23.08
C ASN A 636 -0.10 25.74 22.16
N CYS A 637 -1.08 25.38 21.34
CA CYS A 637 -1.58 26.19 20.24
C CYS A 637 -3.08 26.50 20.40
N PRO A 638 -3.65 27.41 19.61
CA PRO A 638 -5.09 27.67 19.60
C PRO A 638 -5.94 26.44 19.20
N SER A 639 -5.36 25.47 18.50
CA SER A 639 -6.04 24.25 18.07
C SER A 639 -6.00 23.15 19.13
N ASP A 640 -7.16 22.78 19.65
CA ASP A 640 -7.30 21.67 20.61
C ASP A 640 -6.88 20.32 19.98
N GLU A 641 -7.04 20.17 18.67
CA GLU A 641 -6.63 18.96 17.94
C GLU A 641 -5.12 18.72 18.07
N LEU A 642 -4.31 19.76 17.84
CA LEU A 642 -2.85 19.71 18.03
C LEU A 642 -2.45 19.49 19.48
N ASN A 643 -3.15 20.11 20.42
CA ASN A 643 -2.76 20.05 21.83
C ASN A 643 -2.95 18.65 22.44
N ASN A 644 -3.80 17.81 21.86
CA ASN A 644 -4.02 16.42 22.28
C ASN A 644 -2.94 15.43 21.80
N LYS A 645 -1.93 15.91 21.07
CA LYS A 645 -0.92 15.08 20.41
C LYS A 645 0.40 15.04 21.18
N ILE A 646 0.98 13.84 21.31
CA ILE A 646 2.38 13.66 21.69
C ILE A 646 3.15 13.17 20.46
N GLN A 647 4.09 13.97 19.98
CA GLN A 647 4.95 13.60 18.86
C GLN A 647 6.27 13.02 19.39
N PHE A 648 6.61 11.84 18.89
CA PHE A 648 7.88 11.18 19.12
C PHE A 648 8.68 11.14 17.82
N ARG A 649 9.96 11.47 17.90
CA ARG A 649 10.91 11.26 16.81
C ARG A 649 12.08 10.43 17.30
N TYR A 650 12.40 9.37 16.57
CA TYR A 650 13.50 8.45 16.89
C TYR A 650 14.53 8.54 15.78
N GLN A 651 15.70 9.08 16.09
CA GLN A 651 16.86 9.02 15.22
C GLN A 651 17.83 7.97 15.75
N LEU A 652 17.94 6.84 15.05
CA LEU A 652 18.63 5.65 15.55
C LEU A 652 19.72 5.20 14.56
N ALA A 653 20.94 5.04 15.05
CA ALA A 653 21.98 4.30 14.36
C ALA A 653 21.68 2.81 14.39
N SER A 654 22.15 2.06 13.39
CA SER A 654 21.95 0.61 13.35
C SER A 654 23.03 -0.14 14.13
N HIS A 655 22.62 -1.22 14.79
CA HIS A 655 23.52 -2.17 15.46
C HIS A 655 23.44 -3.54 14.78
N GLU A 656 24.55 -4.24 14.67
CA GLU A 656 24.58 -5.53 13.96
C GLU A 656 23.80 -6.62 14.71
N ALA A 657 23.09 -7.45 13.94
CA ALA A 657 22.26 -8.56 14.42
C ALA A 657 21.20 -8.15 15.45
N THR A 658 20.56 -6.99 15.23
CA THR A 658 19.49 -6.52 16.10
C THR A 658 18.26 -6.01 15.34
N GLN A 659 17.13 -6.04 16.05
CA GLN A 659 15.94 -5.28 15.77
C GLN A 659 15.69 -4.32 16.93
N THR A 660 15.81 -3.01 16.67
CA THR A 660 15.51 -1.98 17.65
C THR A 660 14.01 -1.71 17.67
N ILE A 661 13.43 -1.72 18.88
CA ILE A 661 12.01 -1.47 19.11
C ILE A 661 11.81 -0.32 20.09
N VAL A 662 10.64 0.30 20.01
CA VAL A 662 10.10 1.17 21.06
C VAL A 662 8.90 0.48 21.68
N ARG A 663 8.87 0.41 23.00
CA ARG A 663 7.76 -0.16 23.77
C ARG A 663 7.15 0.89 24.69
N PHE A 664 5.83 0.89 24.76
CA PHE A 664 5.04 1.64 25.73
C PHE A 664 4.35 0.65 26.67
N ASN A 665 4.74 0.66 27.94
CA ASN A 665 4.07 -0.14 28.98
C ASN A 665 2.93 0.68 29.59
N THR A 666 1.72 0.12 29.58
CA THR A 666 0.52 0.83 30.05
C THR A 666 -0.28 0.05 31.08
N ASP A 667 -1.19 0.76 31.77
CA ASP A 667 -2.18 0.18 32.67
C ASP A 667 -3.54 -0.07 31.96
N ILE A 668 -3.55 -0.11 30.63
CA ILE A 668 -4.76 -0.41 29.84
C ILE A 668 -5.11 -1.90 29.91
N GLY A 669 -4.13 -2.78 30.16
CA GLY A 669 -4.37 -4.22 30.27
C GLY A 669 -5.25 -4.65 31.46
N PRO A 670 -5.74 -5.90 31.47
CA PRO A 670 -5.45 -6.94 30.49
C PRO A 670 -6.21 -6.77 29.16
N LEU A 671 -5.53 -7.01 28.03
CA LEU A 671 -6.11 -6.92 26.70
C LEU A 671 -6.70 -8.25 26.25
N THR A 672 -7.90 -8.22 25.67
CA THR A 672 -8.46 -9.36 24.92
C THR A 672 -8.09 -9.31 23.45
N GLU A 673 -7.88 -8.10 22.93
CA GLU A 673 -7.49 -7.80 21.56
C GLU A 673 -6.73 -6.47 21.53
N PHE A 674 -5.92 -6.30 20.49
CA PHE A 674 -5.40 -4.99 20.07
C PHE A 674 -5.70 -4.80 18.58
N TYR A 675 -5.41 -3.63 18.02
CA TYR A 675 -5.72 -3.36 16.63
C TYR A 675 -4.51 -2.83 15.88
N SER A 676 -4.20 -3.43 14.72
CA SER A 676 -3.25 -2.90 13.73
C SER A 676 -3.98 -2.66 12.42
N ASP A 677 -3.55 -1.69 11.63
CA ASP A 677 -4.25 -1.31 10.40
C ASP A 677 -3.65 -1.92 9.13
N ASN A 678 -4.48 -2.06 8.09
CA ASN A 678 -4.06 -2.37 6.72
C ASN A 678 -3.99 -1.12 5.82
N GLY A 679 -3.89 0.07 6.41
CA GLY A 679 -3.97 1.34 5.70
C GLY A 679 -5.38 1.75 5.29
N LEU A 680 -6.41 0.92 5.50
CA LEU A 680 -7.82 1.30 5.30
C LEU A 680 -8.58 1.21 6.63
N GLU A 681 -8.55 0.05 7.29
CA GLU A 681 -9.27 -0.26 8.52
C GLU A 681 -8.33 -0.77 9.63
N MET A 682 -8.77 -0.61 10.88
CA MET A 682 -8.19 -1.24 12.05
C MET A 682 -8.65 -2.71 12.15
N ILE A 683 -7.73 -3.65 12.20
CA ILE A 683 -8.00 -5.09 12.27
C ILE A 683 -7.72 -5.60 13.69
N SER A 684 -8.66 -6.34 14.26
CA SER A 684 -8.48 -6.97 15.58
C SER A 684 -7.41 -8.07 15.53
N ARG A 685 -6.48 -8.03 16.48
CA ARG A 685 -5.34 -8.92 16.63
C ARG A 685 -5.34 -9.56 18.02
N GLN A 686 -4.83 -10.78 18.09
CA GLN A 686 -4.67 -11.49 19.36
C GLN A 686 -3.38 -11.03 20.07
N PRO A 687 -3.47 -10.54 21.32
CA PRO A 687 -2.31 -10.02 22.04
C PRO A 687 -1.33 -11.14 22.41
N GLN A 688 -0.07 -10.76 22.55
CA GLN A 688 1.00 -11.65 22.96
C GLN A 688 0.85 -12.06 24.44
N THR A 689 0.96 -13.35 24.72
CA THR A 689 1.04 -13.89 26.07
C THR A 689 2.49 -14.01 26.54
N VAL A 690 2.72 -14.21 27.84
CA VAL A 690 4.08 -14.36 28.42
C VAL A 690 4.85 -15.55 27.83
N ASN A 691 4.15 -16.54 27.27
CA ASN A 691 4.77 -17.75 26.69
C ASN A 691 4.98 -17.65 25.18
N ASP A 692 4.44 -16.62 24.52
CA ASP A 692 4.56 -16.45 23.08
C ASP A 692 5.92 -15.85 22.74
N ILE A 693 6.53 -16.38 21.68
CA ILE A 693 7.78 -15.85 21.12
C ILE A 693 7.42 -14.60 20.30
N PRO A 694 8.11 -13.45 20.47
CA PRO A 694 7.78 -12.17 19.83
C PRO A 694 7.38 -12.27 18.36
N GLU A 695 8.18 -12.91 17.50
CA GLU A 695 7.96 -12.98 16.04
C GLU A 695 6.62 -13.60 15.63
N THR A 696 5.97 -14.39 16.51
CA THR A 696 4.69 -15.07 16.24
C THR A 696 3.46 -14.16 16.38
N LYS A 697 3.64 -12.96 16.98
CA LYS A 697 2.58 -12.01 17.31
C LYS A 697 2.83 -10.61 16.72
N TYR A 698 3.78 -10.49 15.80
CA TYR A 698 3.97 -9.27 15.02
C TYR A 698 3.00 -9.24 13.84
N PHE A 699 2.42 -8.07 13.62
CA PHE A 699 1.53 -7.77 12.50
C PHE A 699 1.98 -6.49 11.79
N PRO A 700 1.63 -6.30 10.52
CA PRO A 700 1.85 -5.02 9.87
C PRO A 700 1.00 -3.94 10.54
N SER A 701 1.60 -2.76 10.69
CA SER A 701 0.94 -1.49 11.00
C SER A 701 1.37 -0.52 9.92
N ILE A 702 0.48 -0.26 8.95
CA ILE A 702 0.76 0.63 7.82
C ILE A 702 0.76 2.08 8.29
N GLN A 703 -0.17 2.43 9.18
CA GLN A 703 -0.30 3.79 9.71
C GLN A 703 -0.57 3.87 11.20
N SER A 704 -1.24 2.90 11.80
CA SER A 704 -1.75 3.02 13.17
C SER A 704 -1.71 1.70 13.94
N LEU A 705 -1.45 1.80 15.24
CA LEU A 705 -1.65 0.73 16.21
C LEU A 705 -2.49 1.27 17.37
N MET A 706 -3.44 0.50 17.85
CA MET A 706 -4.32 0.89 18.95
C MET A 706 -4.49 -0.22 19.99
N ILE A 707 -4.42 0.16 21.26
CA ILE A 707 -4.87 -0.64 22.39
C ILE A 707 -6.00 0.10 23.12
N ARG A 708 -6.99 -0.65 23.61
CA ARG A 708 -8.09 -0.11 24.41
C ARG A 708 -8.62 -1.15 25.37
N ASN A 709 -9.25 -0.70 26.46
CA ASN A 709 -9.94 -1.58 27.39
C ASN A 709 -11.42 -1.23 27.55
N SER A 710 -12.13 -2.09 28.28
CA SER A 710 -13.57 -1.95 28.53
C SER A 710 -13.93 -0.73 29.39
N ASN A 711 -12.97 -0.15 30.11
CA ASN A 711 -13.16 1.04 30.95
C ASN A 711 -13.01 2.35 30.15
N GLY A 712 -12.80 2.26 28.84
CA GLY A 712 -12.66 3.41 27.95
C GLY A 712 -11.25 4.01 27.90
N LYS A 713 -10.25 3.43 28.58
CA LYS A 713 -8.86 3.84 28.38
C LYS A 713 -8.39 3.38 27.01
N SER A 714 -7.76 4.28 26.26
CA SER A 714 -7.22 3.99 24.94
C SER A 714 -5.87 4.67 24.72
N LEU A 715 -5.06 4.03 23.89
CA LEU A 715 -3.85 4.60 23.32
C LEU A 715 -3.78 4.16 21.87
N TYR A 716 -3.67 5.11 20.95
CA TYR A 716 -3.26 4.82 19.58
C TYR A 716 -2.10 5.70 19.19
N CYS A 717 -1.24 5.16 18.32
CA CYS A 717 -0.12 5.89 17.75
C CYS A 717 -0.14 5.72 16.23
N ASN A 718 -0.06 6.85 15.55
CA ASN A 718 0.10 6.93 14.10
C ASN A 718 1.58 6.93 13.73
N ASN A 719 1.89 6.48 12.52
CA ASN A 719 3.23 6.19 12.02
C ASN A 719 3.45 6.86 10.66
N ASP A 720 4.65 7.38 10.45
CA ASP A 720 5.07 7.99 9.18
C ASP A 720 5.38 6.98 8.05
N ARG A 721 5.40 5.69 8.39
CA ARG A 721 5.68 4.58 7.48
C ARG A 721 5.13 3.27 8.04
N SER A 722 5.03 2.26 7.17
CA SER A 722 4.71 0.89 7.60
C SER A 722 5.82 0.31 8.47
N LYS A 723 5.43 -0.41 9.53
CA LYS A 723 6.35 -1.15 10.41
C LYS A 723 5.68 -2.33 11.11
N GLY A 724 6.49 -3.28 11.57
CA GLY A 724 6.03 -4.37 12.42
C GLY A 724 5.61 -3.87 13.80
N ALA A 725 4.47 -4.36 14.30
CA ALA A 725 3.92 -3.95 15.58
C ALA A 725 3.28 -5.13 16.34
N SER A 726 3.25 -5.02 17.66
CA SER A 726 2.63 -6.02 18.55
C SER A 726 2.11 -5.35 19.82
N ALA A 727 1.22 -6.05 20.54
CA ALA A 727 0.82 -5.68 21.89
C ALA A 727 0.70 -6.93 22.77
N SER A 728 0.98 -6.79 24.07
CA SER A 728 0.88 -7.88 25.04
C SER A 728 -0.45 -7.88 25.78
N ILE A 729 -0.81 -9.04 26.31
CA ILE A 729 -1.98 -9.21 27.18
C ILE A 729 -1.94 -8.28 28.40
N ASN A 730 -0.77 -7.83 28.84
CA ASN A 730 -0.64 -6.92 29.98
C ASN A 730 -0.84 -5.44 29.61
N GLY A 731 -1.08 -5.11 28.33
CA GLY A 731 -1.29 -3.74 27.88
C GLY A 731 -0.02 -3.01 27.45
N SER A 732 1.08 -3.71 27.17
CA SER A 732 2.21 -3.10 26.48
C SER A 732 1.95 -3.07 24.98
N MET A 733 2.40 -2.02 24.29
CA MET A 733 2.41 -1.95 22.83
C MET A 733 3.82 -1.62 22.34
N GLU A 734 4.22 -2.19 21.20
CA GLU A 734 5.55 -1.99 20.65
C GLU A 734 5.59 -1.87 19.13
N PHE A 735 6.58 -1.13 18.66
CA PHE A 735 6.89 -0.93 17.25
C PHE A 735 8.34 -1.30 16.97
N ALA A 736 8.58 -2.05 15.89
CA ALA A 736 9.91 -2.23 15.34
C ALA A 736 10.31 -1.02 14.48
N ILE A 737 11.48 -0.45 14.77
CA ILE A 737 11.92 0.82 14.19
C ILE A 737 13.00 0.60 13.13
N GLN A 738 14.00 -0.24 13.42
CA GLN A 738 15.13 -0.52 12.53
C GLN A 738 15.63 -1.94 12.74
N ARG A 739 16.20 -2.54 11.69
CA ARG A 739 16.81 -3.87 11.70
C ARG A 739 18.12 -3.85 10.91
N ASN A 740 19.15 -4.51 11.43
CA ASN A 740 20.40 -4.74 10.69
C ASN A 740 20.91 -6.15 10.97
N LEU A 741 21.05 -6.96 9.93
CA LEU A 741 21.13 -8.41 10.05
C LEU A 741 22.44 -8.96 9.47
N LEU A 742 22.97 -9.99 10.13
CA LEU A 742 24.25 -10.61 9.78
C LEU A 742 24.11 -11.90 8.97
N TYR A 743 22.88 -12.41 8.81
CA TYR A 743 22.60 -13.69 8.21
C TYR A 743 21.57 -13.57 7.09
N ASP A 744 21.72 -14.40 6.07
CA ASP A 744 20.64 -14.73 5.14
C ASP A 744 19.69 -15.73 5.82
N ASP A 745 18.39 -15.56 5.58
CA ASP A 745 17.33 -16.39 6.17
C ASP A 745 16.87 -17.54 5.27
N GLN A 746 17.66 -17.86 4.23
CA GLN A 746 17.47 -18.98 3.31
C GLN A 746 16.14 -18.91 2.54
N LYS A 747 15.71 -17.68 2.22
CA LYS A 747 14.51 -17.42 1.41
C LYS A 747 14.81 -17.00 -0.03
N GLY A 748 16.08 -17.10 -0.44
CA GLY A 748 16.51 -16.96 -1.84
C GLY A 748 17.39 -15.74 -2.11
N LEU A 749 17.54 -14.83 -1.15
CA LEU A 749 18.37 -13.63 -1.31
C LEU A 749 19.87 -13.96 -1.44
N ASP A 750 20.31 -15.03 -0.75
CA ASP A 750 21.67 -15.57 -0.69
C ASP A 750 22.72 -14.62 -0.08
N ILE A 751 22.28 -13.46 0.43
CA ILE A 751 23.14 -12.46 1.07
C ILE A 751 22.46 -11.87 2.31
N PRO A 752 23.23 -11.55 3.37
CA PRO A 752 22.69 -10.83 4.52
C PRO A 752 22.20 -9.42 4.12
N PRO A 753 20.98 -9.02 4.52
CA PRO A 753 20.42 -7.70 4.24
C PRO A 753 20.97 -6.67 5.24
N ARG A 754 22.25 -6.34 5.13
CA ARG A 754 22.90 -5.35 6.00
C ARG A 754 22.32 -3.96 5.74
N ASP A 755 21.89 -3.30 6.79
CA ASP A 755 21.41 -1.91 6.73
C ASP A 755 22.14 -1.08 7.79
N HIS A 756 23.09 -0.26 7.34
CA HIS A 756 23.89 0.62 8.21
C HIS A 756 23.31 2.03 8.29
N SER A 757 22.11 2.26 7.75
CA SER A 757 21.52 3.58 7.70
C SER A 757 21.05 4.06 9.07
N VAL A 758 21.22 5.36 9.31
CA VAL A 758 20.58 6.06 10.41
C VAL A 758 19.15 6.36 10.00
N VAL A 759 18.19 5.86 10.77
CA VAL A 759 16.77 6.10 10.50
C VAL A 759 16.29 7.30 11.29
N ASN A 760 15.29 8.01 10.76
CA ASN A 760 14.56 9.05 11.47
C ASN A 760 13.06 8.72 11.36
N VAL A 761 12.46 8.21 12.43
CA VAL A 761 11.07 7.71 12.45
C VAL A 761 10.21 8.62 13.31
N VAL A 762 9.07 9.04 12.78
CA VAL A 762 8.08 9.85 13.49
C VAL A 762 6.85 9.00 13.85
N SER A 763 6.39 9.17 15.09
CA SER A 763 5.13 8.61 15.56
C SER A 763 4.34 9.64 16.36
N GLU A 764 3.04 9.66 16.19
CA GLU A 764 2.14 10.61 16.84
C GLU A 764 1.10 9.85 17.67
N CYS A 765 1.17 9.98 18.99
CA CYS A 765 0.37 9.21 19.92
C CYS A 765 -0.70 10.06 20.61
N TYR A 766 -1.85 9.44 20.85
CA TYR A 766 -3.03 10.05 21.45
C TYR A 766 -3.57 9.14 22.55
N ALA A 767 -3.74 9.69 23.75
CA ALA A 767 -4.24 8.99 24.93
C ALA A 767 -5.70 9.40 25.21
N ASN A 768 -6.59 8.41 25.41
CA ASN A 768 -8.02 8.60 25.68
C ASN A 768 -8.75 9.48 24.64
N LYS A 769 -8.23 9.54 23.41
CA LYS A 769 -8.91 10.14 22.25
C LYS A 769 -9.54 9.00 21.45
N GLU A 770 -10.71 9.26 20.87
CA GLU A 770 -11.31 8.33 19.90
C GLU A 770 -10.41 8.26 18.66
N TYR A 771 -10.14 7.06 18.17
CA TYR A 771 -9.33 6.90 16.97
C TYR A 771 -9.95 7.66 15.81
N SER A 772 -9.13 8.47 15.14
CA SER A 772 -9.53 9.13 13.91
C SER A 772 -8.50 8.87 12.82
N ARG A 773 -8.97 8.33 11.70
CA ARG A 773 -8.15 8.20 10.50
C ARG A 773 -7.70 9.57 9.98
N HIS A 774 -8.44 10.63 10.28
CA HIS A 774 -8.05 11.99 9.97
C HIS A 774 -6.66 12.33 10.54
N ASP A 775 -6.38 11.93 11.78
CA ASP A 775 -5.08 12.17 12.42
C ASP A 775 -3.95 11.42 11.71
N ALA A 776 -4.22 10.23 11.16
CA ALA A 776 -3.21 9.46 10.44
C ALA A 776 -2.96 10.06 9.05
N ASN A 777 -4.02 10.47 8.35
CA ASN A 777 -3.92 11.17 7.07
C ASN A 777 -3.14 12.49 7.20
N GLN A 778 -3.17 13.13 8.38
CA GLN A 778 -2.36 14.33 8.60
C GLN A 778 -0.86 14.05 8.59
N LEU A 779 -0.43 12.89 9.07
CA LEU A 779 0.96 12.45 9.06
C LEU A 779 1.37 11.88 7.69
N GLU A 780 0.44 11.19 7.01
CA GLU A 780 0.63 10.64 5.65
C GLU A 780 0.72 11.74 4.58
N HIS A 781 -0.05 12.83 4.75
CA HIS A 781 -0.09 13.97 3.83
C HIS A 781 0.39 15.26 4.54
N PRO A 782 1.71 15.42 4.72
CA PRO A 782 2.27 16.61 5.37
C PRO A 782 2.06 17.88 4.54
N ILE A 783 2.12 19.04 5.20
CA ILE A 783 2.16 20.34 4.50
C ILE A 783 3.42 20.41 3.64
N LEU A 784 3.25 20.71 2.35
CA LEU A 784 4.39 20.98 1.45
C LEU A 784 4.76 22.46 1.53
N GLY A 785 6.02 22.76 1.80
CA GLY A 785 6.53 24.14 1.88
C GLY A 785 7.38 24.52 0.68
N TYR A 786 7.25 25.75 0.22
CA TYR A 786 8.08 26.32 -0.84
C TYR A 786 8.52 27.73 -0.45
N TYR A 787 9.76 28.10 -0.75
CA TYR A 787 10.22 29.48 -0.63
C TYR A 787 10.53 30.08 -2.00
N ILE A 788 10.35 31.40 -2.10
CA ILE A 788 10.47 32.13 -3.36
C ILE A 788 11.77 32.93 -3.37
N THR A 789 12.57 32.76 -4.42
CA THR A 789 13.76 33.56 -4.68
C THR A 789 13.62 34.40 -5.95
N PHE A 790 14.46 35.42 -6.09
CA PHE A 790 14.43 36.38 -7.21
C PHE A 790 15.69 36.25 -8.06
N LEU A 791 15.54 36.29 -9.38
CA LEU A 791 16.69 36.36 -10.31
C LEU A 791 17.52 37.66 -10.14
N SER A 792 16.94 38.69 -9.54
CA SER A 792 17.62 39.93 -9.15
C SER A 792 17.03 40.43 -7.84
N TYR A 793 17.83 40.53 -6.77
CA TYR A 793 17.47 40.96 -5.41
C TYR A 793 16.93 42.41 -5.28
N GLN A 794 16.56 43.08 -6.37
CA GLN A 794 16.33 44.53 -6.39
C GLN A 794 14.93 45.00 -5.99
N ILE A 795 13.98 44.13 -5.69
CA ILE A 795 12.58 44.57 -5.58
C ILE A 795 11.92 43.90 -4.38
N LEU A 796 11.91 44.62 -3.26
CA LEU A 796 10.87 44.60 -2.21
C LEU A 796 11.12 45.68 -1.13
N TYR A 797 12.27 46.36 -1.15
CA TYR A 797 12.54 47.50 -0.26
C TYR A 797 12.13 48.84 -0.93
N GLU A 798 10.89 49.30 -0.69
CA GLU A 798 10.59 50.73 -0.85
C GLU A 798 11.10 51.47 0.38
N ALA A 799 12.29 52.08 0.26
CA ALA A 799 13.00 52.76 1.33
C ALA A 799 12.22 53.89 2.06
N ASP A 800 11.08 54.32 1.53
CA ASP A 800 10.28 55.43 2.07
C ASP A 800 9.16 54.99 3.02
N LYS A 801 8.92 53.68 3.19
CA LYS A 801 7.90 53.16 4.14
C LYS A 801 8.46 51.92 4.82
N ASN A 802 8.55 51.93 6.15
CA ASN A 802 9.02 50.81 7.00
C ASN A 802 8.12 49.54 6.93
N TYR A 803 7.56 49.18 5.78
CA TYR A 803 6.65 48.07 5.57
C TYR A 803 7.08 47.28 4.32
N PHE A 804 7.28 45.98 4.46
CA PHE A 804 7.38 45.07 3.32
C PHE A 804 5.99 44.92 2.68
N THR A 805 5.79 45.43 1.47
CA THR A 805 4.54 45.22 0.73
C THR A 805 4.65 43.96 -0.12
N ILE A 806 3.92 42.91 0.24
CA ILE A 806 3.73 41.74 -0.61
C ILE A 806 3.15 42.22 -1.95
N ASP A 807 3.68 41.71 -3.07
CA ASP A 807 3.15 42.02 -4.40
C ASP A 807 1.68 41.59 -4.46
N HIS A 808 0.76 42.55 -4.42
CA HIS A 808 -0.69 42.30 -4.42
C HIS A 808 -1.19 41.59 -5.68
N SER A 809 -0.37 41.43 -6.71
CA SER A 809 -0.70 40.59 -7.87
C SER A 809 -0.55 39.09 -7.61
N LEU A 810 0.15 38.70 -6.53
CA LEU A 810 0.27 37.31 -6.11
C LEU A 810 -1.04 36.80 -5.54
N LYS A 811 -1.46 35.64 -6.01
CA LYS A 811 -2.59 34.94 -5.41
C LYS A 811 -2.09 34.21 -4.16
N THR A 812 -2.57 34.62 -2.99
CA THR A 812 -2.14 34.11 -1.67
C THR A 812 -3.03 32.98 -1.14
N SER A 813 -4.12 32.65 -1.85
CA SER A 813 -5.05 31.57 -1.53
C SER A 813 -5.86 31.17 -2.77
N LEU A 814 -6.38 29.95 -2.80
CA LEU A 814 -7.20 29.35 -3.84
C LEU A 814 -8.67 29.27 -3.40
N GLU A 815 -9.57 29.44 -4.36
CA GLU A 815 -11.02 29.28 -4.20
C GLU A 815 -11.52 28.11 -5.06
N PHE A 816 -10.84 26.96 -4.94
CA PHE A 816 -11.17 25.78 -5.72
C PHE A 816 -12.36 25.03 -5.12
N LEU A 817 -12.28 24.73 -3.82
CA LEU A 817 -13.40 24.23 -3.03
C LEU A 817 -14.27 25.39 -2.51
N SER A 818 -15.51 25.08 -2.12
CA SER A 818 -16.41 26.03 -1.50
C SER A 818 -15.99 26.38 -0.08
N THR A 819 -16.12 27.65 0.28
CA THR A 819 -16.03 28.12 1.67
C THR A 819 -17.31 27.88 2.46
N ASP A 820 -18.43 27.63 1.78
CA ASP A 820 -19.76 27.49 2.39
C ASP A 820 -20.18 26.02 2.59
N TYR A 821 -19.39 25.08 2.06
CA TYR A 821 -19.62 23.65 2.18
C TYR A 821 -18.32 22.89 2.35
N HIS A 822 -18.17 22.25 3.50
CA HIS A 822 -17.04 21.38 3.81
C HIS A 822 -17.47 19.92 3.77
N LEU A 823 -16.56 19.05 3.34
CA LEU A 823 -16.77 17.61 3.43
C LEU A 823 -16.89 17.19 4.91
N PRO A 824 -17.73 16.18 5.21
CA PRO A 824 -17.76 15.59 6.55
C PRO A 824 -16.38 15.07 6.96
N GLN A 825 -16.08 15.07 8.26
CA GLN A 825 -14.75 14.75 8.80
C GLN A 825 -14.17 13.41 8.32
N TYR A 826 -15.02 12.40 8.14
CA TYR A 826 -14.60 11.06 7.71
C TYR A 826 -14.49 10.91 6.19
N ILE A 827 -14.86 11.92 5.40
CA ILE A 827 -14.74 11.83 3.94
C ILE A 827 -13.38 12.37 3.53
N HIS A 828 -12.57 11.50 2.91
CA HIS A 828 -11.24 11.82 2.40
C HIS A 828 -11.24 11.82 0.87
N ILE A 829 -10.66 12.85 0.25
CA ILE A 829 -10.39 12.87 -1.19
C ILE A 829 -9.08 12.13 -1.44
N MET A 830 -9.16 10.91 -1.98
CA MET A 830 -7.98 10.09 -2.29
C MET A 830 -7.26 10.60 -3.55
N SER A 831 -8.00 10.98 -4.59
CA SER A 831 -7.43 11.56 -5.82
C SER A 831 -8.41 12.50 -6.52
N LEU A 832 -7.86 13.47 -7.23
CA LEU A 832 -8.56 14.34 -8.16
C LEU A 832 -7.64 14.65 -9.34
N GLU A 833 -8.03 14.18 -10.52
CA GLU A 833 -7.27 14.32 -11.76
C GLU A 833 -8.11 15.03 -12.82
N TYR A 834 -7.47 15.76 -13.74
CA TYR A 834 -8.16 16.33 -14.90
C TYR A 834 -7.66 15.69 -16.20
N ASP A 835 -8.57 15.05 -16.93
CA ASP A 835 -8.27 14.47 -18.24
C ASP A 835 -8.40 15.57 -19.30
N PHE A 836 -7.26 16.14 -19.72
CA PHE A 836 -7.20 17.21 -20.72
C PHE A 836 -7.73 16.79 -22.10
N LYS A 837 -7.77 15.49 -22.41
CA LYS A 837 -8.29 14.97 -23.68
C LYS A 837 -9.80 14.78 -23.61
N ALA A 838 -10.31 14.23 -22.52
CA ALA A 838 -11.74 14.01 -22.31
C ALA A 838 -12.48 15.26 -21.77
N LEU A 839 -11.74 16.28 -21.33
CA LEU A 839 -12.26 17.51 -20.71
C LEU A 839 -13.14 17.25 -19.48
N CYS A 840 -12.76 16.27 -18.67
CA CYS A 840 -13.48 15.88 -17.46
C CYS A 840 -12.53 15.71 -16.27
N TYR A 841 -13.07 15.83 -15.07
CA TYR A 841 -12.36 15.46 -13.84
C TYR A 841 -12.66 14.00 -13.49
N ARG A 842 -11.69 13.35 -12.86
CA ARG A 842 -11.83 12.03 -12.25
C ARG A 842 -11.48 12.13 -10.78
N MET A 843 -12.36 11.65 -9.91
CA MET A 843 -12.25 11.84 -8.47
C MET A 843 -12.51 10.53 -7.74
N ARG A 844 -11.67 10.21 -6.75
CA ARG A 844 -11.93 9.19 -5.73
C ARG A 844 -12.16 9.82 -4.37
N ILE A 845 -13.16 9.33 -3.66
CA ILE A 845 -13.35 9.61 -2.25
C ILE A 845 -13.47 8.32 -1.46
N MET A 846 -13.08 8.40 -0.19
CA MET A 846 -13.21 7.32 0.78
C MET A 846 -13.97 7.83 2.00
N ASN A 847 -14.82 6.99 2.56
CA ASN A 847 -15.32 7.18 3.92
C ASN A 847 -14.42 6.40 4.90
N THR A 848 -13.77 7.11 5.81
CA THR A 848 -12.82 6.56 6.78
C THR A 848 -13.46 6.16 8.11
N ASN A 849 -14.78 6.27 8.22
CA ASN A 849 -15.50 5.90 9.43
C ASN A 849 -15.61 4.37 9.53
N GLN A 850 -14.93 3.77 10.51
CA GLN A 850 -15.06 2.35 10.83
C GLN A 850 -15.94 2.10 12.06
N PHE A 851 -15.90 3.00 13.05
CA PHE A 851 -16.45 2.74 14.37
C PHE A 851 -17.95 3.09 14.49
N HIS A 852 -18.52 3.81 13.52
CA HIS A 852 -19.96 4.08 13.42
C HIS A 852 -20.52 3.51 12.10
N PRO A 853 -20.64 2.18 11.97
CA PRO A 853 -20.96 1.50 10.71
C PRO A 853 -22.38 1.75 10.17
N ASP A 854 -23.25 2.35 10.98
CA ASP A 854 -24.62 2.72 10.58
C ASP A 854 -24.73 4.17 10.04
N GLU A 855 -23.64 4.96 10.10
CA GLU A 855 -23.63 6.37 9.67
C GLU A 855 -23.25 6.52 8.20
N GLU A 856 -24.24 6.73 7.34
CA GLU A 856 -24.03 7.13 5.95
C GLU A 856 -23.83 8.65 5.82
N TYR A 857 -22.94 9.06 4.92
CA TYR A 857 -22.66 10.48 4.68
C TYR A 857 -23.21 10.94 3.34
N HIS A 858 -23.93 12.06 3.34
CA HIS A 858 -24.40 12.74 2.14
C HIS A 858 -23.40 13.80 1.70
N VAL A 859 -22.80 13.62 0.53
CA VAL A 859 -21.83 14.54 -0.06
C VAL A 859 -22.45 15.26 -1.25
N ASP A 860 -22.53 16.59 -1.17
CA ASP A 860 -22.99 17.46 -2.26
C ASP A 860 -21.77 17.95 -3.07
N ILE A 861 -21.48 17.24 -4.15
CA ILE A 861 -20.34 17.51 -5.04
C ILE A 861 -20.51 18.86 -5.75
N SER A 862 -21.74 19.22 -6.15
CA SER A 862 -21.96 20.51 -6.79
C SER A 862 -21.68 21.66 -5.83
N ARG A 863 -22.17 21.60 -4.59
CA ARG A 863 -21.84 22.61 -3.58
C ARG A 863 -20.36 22.62 -3.24
N LEU A 864 -19.72 21.45 -3.12
CA LEU A 864 -18.27 21.34 -2.86
C LEU A 864 -17.42 22.13 -3.85
N PHE A 865 -17.81 22.16 -5.13
CA PHE A 865 -17.10 22.89 -6.19
C PHE A 865 -17.83 24.18 -6.63
N ASN A 866 -18.55 24.85 -5.74
CA ASN A 866 -19.24 26.13 -6.02
C ASN A 866 -20.16 26.09 -7.27
N ASN A 867 -20.84 24.96 -7.47
CA ASN A 867 -21.68 24.64 -8.64
C ASN A 867 -20.93 24.72 -9.98
N LYS A 868 -19.60 24.59 -9.99
CA LYS A 868 -18.80 24.54 -11.23
C LYS A 868 -18.71 23.13 -11.80
N LEU A 869 -18.78 22.11 -10.94
CA LEU A 869 -18.70 20.70 -11.31
C LEU A 869 -19.99 19.96 -10.96
N ARG A 870 -20.32 18.96 -11.76
CA ARG A 870 -21.40 18.01 -11.49
C ARG A 870 -20.97 16.60 -11.85
N ILE A 871 -21.61 15.62 -11.24
CA ILE A 871 -21.31 14.23 -11.47
C ILE A 871 -21.93 13.80 -12.81
N SER A 872 -21.10 13.23 -13.67
CA SER A 872 -21.48 12.67 -14.97
C SER A 872 -21.84 11.19 -14.84
N LYS A 873 -20.93 10.41 -14.23
CA LYS A 873 -21.08 8.97 -14.05
C LYS A 873 -20.17 8.47 -12.92
N GLN A 874 -20.51 7.30 -12.39
CA GLN A 874 -19.66 6.57 -11.46
C GLN A 874 -18.66 5.69 -12.22
N LEU A 875 -17.44 5.62 -11.71
CA LEU A 875 -16.36 4.80 -12.22
C LEU A 875 -16.02 3.68 -11.23
N ASP A 876 -15.36 2.63 -11.71
CA ASP A 876 -14.64 1.71 -10.83
C ASP A 876 -13.50 2.43 -10.09
N ILE A 877 -12.93 1.79 -9.07
CA ILE A 877 -11.86 2.43 -8.28
C ILE A 877 -10.56 2.63 -9.05
N SER A 878 -10.46 2.10 -10.28
CA SER A 878 -9.33 2.35 -11.17
C SER A 878 -9.42 3.70 -11.90
N LEU A 879 -10.58 4.37 -11.86
CA LEU A 879 -10.90 5.56 -12.65
C LEU A 879 -10.88 5.32 -14.17
N LEU A 880 -10.97 4.06 -14.62
CA LEU A 880 -10.85 3.73 -16.04
C LEU A 880 -12.16 3.32 -16.70
N ASN A 881 -13.03 2.63 -15.97
CA ASN A 881 -14.25 2.09 -16.54
C ASN A 881 -15.45 2.54 -15.73
N ASP A 882 -16.62 2.52 -16.38
CA ASP A 882 -17.88 2.73 -15.68
C ASP A 882 -17.97 1.75 -14.51
N TYR A 883 -18.43 2.24 -13.35
CA TYR A 883 -18.54 1.40 -12.17
C TYR A 883 -19.44 0.24 -12.49
N LYS A 884 -18.94 -0.95 -12.19
CA LYS A 884 -19.81 -2.07 -12.28
C LYS A 884 -19.57 -3.06 -11.07
N LEU A 885 -20.60 -3.34 -10.25
CA LEU A 885 -20.72 -4.25 -9.08
C LEU A 885 -20.26 -5.71 -9.30
N ASN A 886 -19.40 -6.17 -8.40
CA ASN A 886 -19.00 -7.56 -8.30
C ASN A 886 -19.84 -8.25 -7.21
N ASP A 887 -20.88 -9.01 -7.58
CA ASP A 887 -21.66 -9.77 -6.61
C ASP A 887 -21.53 -11.28 -6.84
N ILE A 888 -20.60 -11.89 -6.10
CA ILE A 888 -20.40 -13.33 -6.07
C ILE A 888 -21.31 -14.05 -5.06
N SER A 889 -22.12 -13.32 -4.29
CA SER A 889 -23.06 -13.91 -3.34
C SER A 889 -24.14 -14.74 -4.06
N ASN A 890 -24.54 -14.30 -5.27
CA ASN A 890 -25.52 -14.94 -6.16
C ASN A 890 -25.03 -16.17 -6.92
N ILE A 891 -23.79 -16.63 -6.72
CA ILE A 891 -23.33 -17.94 -7.24
C ILE A 891 -24.21 -19.12 -6.72
N LYS A 892 -25.21 -18.86 -5.86
CA LYS A 892 -26.26 -19.78 -5.41
C LYS A 892 -27.65 -19.64 -6.09
N SER A 893 -27.97 -18.64 -6.91
CA SER A 893 -29.36 -18.46 -7.39
C SER A 893 -29.65 -19.14 -8.74
N SER A 894 -30.39 -20.25 -8.66
CA SER A 894 -31.26 -20.87 -9.66
C SER A 894 -31.56 -20.13 -10.98
N ASN A 895 -31.52 -20.90 -12.09
CA ASN A 895 -32.19 -20.64 -13.38
C ASN A 895 -31.79 -19.41 -14.22
N ILE A 896 -30.51 -19.23 -14.54
CA ILE A 896 -30.11 -18.37 -15.67
C ILE A 896 -29.25 -19.17 -16.66
N PRO A 897 -29.68 -19.33 -17.93
CA PRO A 897 -28.83 -19.89 -18.98
C PRO A 897 -27.69 -18.91 -19.29
N PHE A 898 -26.45 -19.40 -19.27
CA PHE A 898 -25.26 -18.63 -19.64
C PHE A 898 -25.30 -18.23 -21.13
N GLY A 899 -25.52 -16.95 -21.40
CA GLY A 899 -25.11 -16.27 -22.64
C GLY A 899 -23.81 -15.50 -22.44
N PRO A 900 -23.14 -15.01 -23.50
CA PRO A 900 -21.76 -14.49 -23.47
C PRO A 900 -21.57 -13.13 -22.77
N THR A 901 -22.50 -12.69 -21.92
CA THR A 901 -22.40 -11.43 -21.18
C THR A 901 -22.95 -11.60 -19.78
N PHE A 902 -22.06 -11.70 -18.79
CA PHE A 902 -22.39 -11.40 -17.40
C PHE A 902 -22.68 -9.89 -17.28
N ASN A 903 -23.88 -9.46 -17.67
CA ASN A 903 -24.43 -8.16 -17.29
C ASN A 903 -25.44 -8.39 -16.17
N ILE A 904 -24.93 -8.55 -14.95
CA ILE A 904 -25.75 -8.47 -13.74
C ILE A 904 -25.75 -6.99 -13.33
N PRO A 905 -26.90 -6.34 -13.05
CA PRO A 905 -26.97 -4.91 -12.72
C PRO A 905 -26.40 -4.63 -11.33
N ARG A 906 -25.93 -3.39 -11.15
CA ARG A 906 -24.81 -3.10 -10.26
C ARG A 906 -25.09 -1.86 -9.40
N PHE A 907 -25.77 -2.07 -8.27
CA PHE A 907 -26.03 -1.03 -7.27
C PHE A 907 -25.75 -1.59 -5.88
N SER A 908 -24.86 -0.95 -5.11
CA SER A 908 -25.28 -0.59 -3.76
C SER A 908 -26.43 0.40 -3.94
N ASN A 909 -27.47 0.34 -3.11
CA ASN A 909 -28.59 1.31 -3.17
C ASN A 909 -28.15 2.76 -2.83
N ASN A 910 -26.93 3.18 -3.17
CA ASN A 910 -26.45 4.55 -2.99
C ASN A 910 -27.30 5.46 -3.89
N LYS A 911 -27.97 6.44 -3.27
CA LYS A 911 -28.78 7.42 -3.99
C LYS A 911 -27.85 8.37 -4.75
N PHE A 912 -27.66 8.08 -6.02
CA PHE A 912 -26.87 8.89 -6.93
C PHE A 912 -27.75 9.95 -7.59
N THR A 913 -27.36 11.23 -7.48
CA THR A 913 -27.92 12.30 -8.31
C THR A 913 -26.79 12.96 -9.11
N SER A 914 -27.12 13.85 -10.04
CA SER A 914 -26.08 14.63 -10.75
C SER A 914 -25.25 15.52 -9.82
N ASN A 915 -25.72 15.77 -8.59
CA ASN A 915 -25.12 16.77 -7.70
C ASN A 915 -24.59 16.16 -6.41
N SER A 916 -25.11 15.00 -5.99
CA SER A 916 -24.84 14.43 -4.67
C SER A 916 -24.73 12.92 -4.67
N ILE A 917 -24.02 12.40 -3.68
CA ILE A 917 -23.83 10.98 -3.44
C ILE A 917 -24.02 10.67 -1.95
N THR A 918 -24.48 9.46 -1.68
CA THR A 918 -24.38 8.85 -0.35
C THR A 918 -23.24 7.87 -0.36
N ILE A 919 -22.37 7.94 0.65
CA ILE A 919 -21.25 7.02 0.83
C ILE A 919 -21.35 6.34 2.19
N LYS A 920 -21.23 5.01 2.20
CA LYS A 920 -21.29 4.22 3.44
C LYS A 920 -19.94 4.17 4.14
N PRO A 921 -19.91 3.87 5.44
CA PRO A 921 -18.68 3.58 6.19
C PRO A 921 -17.74 2.67 5.40
N MET A 922 -16.48 3.06 5.30
CA MET A 922 -15.40 2.30 4.64
C MET A 922 -15.53 2.10 3.12
N GLU A 923 -16.54 2.67 2.46
CA GLU A 923 -16.62 2.63 0.99
C GLU A 923 -15.59 3.58 0.34
N ILE A 924 -15.11 3.18 -0.83
CA ILE A 924 -14.31 3.99 -1.76
C ILE A 924 -15.15 4.13 -3.03
N LEU A 925 -15.48 5.36 -3.39
CA LEU A 925 -16.27 5.66 -4.57
C LEU A 925 -15.50 6.53 -5.54
N SER A 926 -15.73 6.30 -6.83
CA SER A 926 -15.03 6.97 -7.92
C SER A 926 -16.00 7.55 -8.93
N PHE A 927 -15.70 8.73 -9.46
CA PHE A 927 -16.63 9.46 -10.31
C PHE A 927 -15.92 10.27 -11.40
N GLU A 928 -16.64 10.45 -12.50
CA GLU A 928 -16.33 11.46 -13.51
C GLU A 928 -17.16 12.72 -13.23
N LEU A 929 -16.51 13.89 -13.22
CA LEU A 929 -17.17 15.18 -13.08
C LEU A 929 -17.00 16.02 -14.35
N LEU A 930 -18.07 16.71 -14.74
CA LEU A 930 -18.06 17.64 -15.87
C LEU A 930 -18.20 19.07 -15.37
N LYS A 931 -17.57 20.01 -16.08
CA LYS A 931 -17.81 21.44 -15.92
C LYS A 931 -19.25 21.74 -16.36
N ASN A 932 -19.94 22.58 -15.59
CA ASN A 932 -21.29 23.05 -15.91
C ASN A 932 -21.34 24.00 -17.11
#